data_AF-A0A1J4LV65-F1
#
_entry.id   AF-A0A1J4LV65-F1
#
_cell.length_a   1.000
_cell.length_b   1.000
_cell.length_c   1.000
_cell.angle_alpha   90.00
_cell.angle_beta   90.00
_cell.angle_gamma   90.00
#
_symmetry.space_group_name_H-M   'P 1'
#
loop_
_entity.id
_entity.type
_entity.pdbx_description
1 polymer ?
#
loop_
_entity_poly.entity_id
_entity_poly.type
_entity_poly.pdbx_seq_one_letter_code
_entity_poly.pdbx_strand_id
1 'polypeptide(L)'
;MARDSGMRESDSTQDDHAGNTASRRRFLGTTAGISAGALLPAAATGAAETGTGVGAAADADDTVTLVHDTHFHGRFFDAEEDELNLARYYTVVEDVLADHDHSLFVGNGDDLAPSMLGLEYEGEHMIEAMNEMDVDVVGVGNHEYDFGAEVATERFEESEFPWVVANLLDENGDAVPGTERWKTFEAGDLTVGIFGLVSRNFHSLTDYPQEWQVLDYVEGSQEAVDALREEGADVVVLASHVSTGIHYTLAEAVEGLDAIVGSHSGVVFDEPDIVGDTVISEFGDEFDHVGAITLDADGELVDWERTDLLLPEWDPLPVVEEYDEISVRYTDEVEEDETIADIAESWSAELEAELGQTAFESEVELDATFDNYAVETNWGNLMTDTMRSVGEIGDIEVDIAAQNAGGIRGDSTHGPGEIPGTAVMDILPFPNEIEVVEITGEQVRDYLESEVRSHPDDQFGAQPAIQVSGVSYEWSGHADEVWVDNVFVGGEPIDDEATYYLAHNDYSIGNSDILSEGELVLESGQFQGPYILDQLEEKDTVAPERENRMLRVDEEVAAATVAHDEETITLTIDVPSGAAEIAEESFRAVIRTGDDLAATGASADGETVDVTFDADELAALAEQVDEPVLRLFGEYEPDQDAWDYEFEVPTSDGYDRFKLKSDVSASAVLGEESDGDESADEGADADGDAETDDDTDTDVGADGDDADPDDGLPGFGPLAALGGGAAGTYLYARQQSGDDTASESVRDDDRNA
;
A
#
# COMPACT_ATOMS: atom_id res chain seq x y z
N MET A 1 31.40 -62.53 11.03
CA MET A 1 30.04 -62.68 11.60
C MET A 1 29.21 -61.62 10.89
N ALA A 2 28.58 -61.92 9.75
CA ALA A 2 27.17 -62.36 9.63
C ALA A 2 26.23 -61.29 10.24
N ARG A 3 25.40 -60.53 9.52
CA ARG A 3 24.49 -60.77 8.37
C ARG A 3 24.15 -59.40 7.71
N ASP A 4 24.10 -59.26 6.38
CA ASP A 4 22.93 -59.48 5.47
C ASP A 4 21.84 -58.41 5.72
N SER A 5 21.26 -57.64 4.79
CA SER A 5 21.10 -57.65 3.33
C SER A 5 20.38 -56.31 3.00
N GLY A 6 20.71 -55.56 1.95
CA GLY A 6 20.06 -55.72 0.64
C GLY A 6 19.15 -54.54 0.28
N MET A 7 19.70 -53.56 -0.42
CA MET A 7 18.96 -52.55 -1.20
C MET A 7 18.28 -53.21 -2.40
N ARG A 8 17.03 -52.82 -2.67
CA ARG A 8 16.31 -53.14 -3.90
C ARG A 8 15.37 -52.00 -4.23
N GLU A 9 15.55 -51.47 -5.44
CA GLU A 9 14.71 -50.49 -6.12
C GLU A 9 13.26 -50.98 -6.29
N SER A 10 12.31 -50.04 -6.25
CA SER A 10 11.09 -50.11 -7.04
C SER A 10 10.58 -48.70 -7.36
N ASP A 11 10.63 -48.40 -8.65
CA ASP A 11 9.87 -47.43 -9.43
C ASP A 11 8.34 -47.60 -9.24
N SER A 12 7.60 -46.50 -9.02
CA SER A 12 6.19 -46.35 -9.42
C SER A 12 5.66 -44.93 -9.25
N THR A 13 5.17 -44.43 -10.37
CA THR A 13 4.22 -43.34 -10.66
C THR A 13 2.97 -43.20 -9.77
N GLN A 14 2.37 -42.00 -9.85
CA GLN A 14 0.94 -41.62 -9.82
C GLN A 14 0.32 -41.05 -8.53
N ASP A 15 -0.25 -39.85 -8.74
CA ASP A 15 -1.60 -39.37 -8.42
C ASP A 15 -1.99 -38.88 -7.00
N ASP A 16 -2.57 -37.66 -7.05
CA ASP A 16 -3.82 -37.18 -6.43
C ASP A 16 -3.83 -36.36 -5.12
N HIS A 17 -4.51 -35.21 -5.29
CA HIS A 17 -5.37 -34.44 -4.37
C HIS A 17 -4.70 -33.50 -3.36
N ALA A 18 -4.93 -32.18 -3.45
CA ALA A 18 -6.18 -31.41 -3.26
C ALA A 18 -6.51 -31.14 -1.78
N GLY A 19 -6.66 -29.85 -1.47
CA GLY A 19 -7.41 -29.31 -0.33
C GLY A 19 -6.58 -28.95 0.90
N ASN A 20 -6.67 -27.68 1.33
CA ASN A 20 -7.50 -27.42 2.52
C ASN A 20 -7.91 -25.94 2.65
N THR A 21 -9.20 -25.70 2.40
CA THR A 21 -9.99 -24.62 2.95
C THR A 21 -10.48 -24.96 4.37
N ALA A 22 -10.57 -23.91 5.21
CA ALA A 22 -11.54 -23.68 6.29
C ALA A 22 -11.56 -24.59 7.55
N SER A 23 -11.66 -23.95 8.73
CA SER A 23 -12.98 -23.80 9.39
C SER A 23 -12.93 -23.39 10.87
N ARG A 24 -13.80 -22.44 11.20
CA ARG A 24 -14.28 -22.10 12.55
C ARG A 24 -15.09 -23.24 13.18
N ARG A 25 -15.05 -23.31 14.52
CA ARG A 25 -15.73 -24.27 15.40
C ARG A 25 -17.26 -24.03 15.48
N ARG A 26 -18.03 -25.12 15.56
CA ARG A 26 -19.14 -25.25 16.54
C ARG A 26 -19.54 -26.71 16.81
N PHE A 27 -20.29 -26.87 17.89
CA PHE A 27 -20.27 -27.95 18.88
C PHE A 27 -21.58 -28.78 18.87
N LEU A 28 -21.49 -30.03 19.36
CA LEU A 28 -22.54 -31.04 19.68
C LEU A 28 -23.19 -31.77 18.48
N GLY A 29 -23.18 -33.10 18.36
CA GLY A 29 -22.97 -34.18 19.31
C GLY A 29 -24.29 -34.88 19.66
N THR A 30 -24.68 -35.94 18.95
CA THR A 30 -25.21 -37.18 19.53
C THR A 30 -25.44 -38.28 18.49
N THR A 31 -25.39 -39.51 18.99
CA THR A 31 -25.01 -40.74 18.31
C THR A 31 -26.21 -41.66 18.02
N ALA A 32 -26.03 -42.54 17.03
CA ALA A 32 -26.63 -43.86 16.82
C ALA A 32 -28.05 -43.92 16.19
N GLY A 33 -28.38 -44.81 15.25
CA GLY A 33 -27.61 -45.88 14.60
C GLY A 33 -28.51 -46.85 13.83
N ILE A 34 -28.05 -47.25 12.64
CA ILE A 34 -28.07 -48.59 12.02
C ILE A 34 -29.42 -49.25 11.56
N SER A 35 -29.41 -49.60 10.26
CA SER A 35 -29.93 -50.82 9.57
C SER A 35 -31.26 -50.85 8.79
N ALA A 36 -31.11 -50.73 7.46
CA ALA A 36 -31.45 -51.68 6.38
C ALA A 36 -32.79 -52.47 6.36
N GLY A 37 -33.54 -52.32 5.25
CA GLY A 37 -34.06 -53.46 4.47
C GLY A 37 -35.53 -53.45 3.98
N ALA A 38 -35.70 -53.57 2.65
CA ALA A 38 -36.72 -54.31 1.88
C ALA A 38 -37.98 -53.62 1.26
N LEU A 39 -37.96 -53.56 -0.10
CA LEU A 39 -38.95 -53.98 -1.14
C LEU A 39 -40.48 -53.66 -1.04
N LEU A 40 -40.94 -52.74 -1.94
CA LEU A 40 -42.13 -52.71 -2.85
C LEU A 40 -43.59 -52.85 -2.29
N PRO A 41 -44.66 -52.52 -3.07
CA PRO A 41 -45.13 -51.22 -3.57
C PRO A 41 -46.62 -50.93 -3.19
N ALA A 42 -47.14 -49.75 -3.59
CA ALA A 42 -48.55 -49.39 -3.88
C ALA A 42 -49.40 -48.56 -2.88
N ALA A 43 -50.07 -47.58 -3.51
CA ALA A 43 -51.40 -47.00 -3.23
C ALA A 43 -51.54 -45.86 -2.21
N ALA A 44 -51.61 -44.66 -2.80
CA ALA A 44 -52.45 -43.50 -2.50
C ALA A 44 -53.38 -43.55 -1.27
N THR A 45 -53.20 -42.55 -0.39
CA THR A 45 -54.26 -41.85 0.33
C THR A 45 -53.81 -40.41 0.56
N GLY A 46 -54.59 -39.44 0.07
CA GLY A 46 -54.34 -38.01 0.26
C GLY A 46 -54.80 -37.47 1.61
N ALA A 47 -54.17 -36.35 1.98
CA ALA A 47 -54.54 -35.28 2.94
C ALA A 47 -53.21 -34.63 3.38
N ALA A 48 -52.98 -33.33 3.41
CA ALA A 48 -53.79 -32.16 3.16
C ALA A 48 -52.83 -31.01 2.77
N GLU A 49 -53.33 -30.09 1.96
CA GLU A 49 -52.69 -28.80 1.65
C GLU A 49 -52.37 -28.02 2.92
N THR A 50 -51.13 -27.58 3.03
CA THR A 50 -50.75 -26.26 3.57
C THR A 50 -49.75 -25.69 2.57
N GLY A 51 -50.27 -25.19 1.46
CA GLY A 51 -49.51 -24.30 0.60
C GLY A 51 -49.35 -22.97 1.33
N THR A 52 -48.10 -22.63 1.67
CA THR A 52 -47.66 -21.25 1.76
C THR A 52 -47.53 -20.77 0.32
N GLY A 53 -48.25 -19.69 0.00
CA GLY A 53 -48.34 -19.16 -1.34
C GLY A 53 -46.97 -18.72 -1.81
N VAL A 54 -46.55 -19.26 -2.95
CA VAL A 54 -45.70 -18.55 -3.89
C VAL A 54 -46.55 -17.37 -4.38
N GLY A 55 -45.97 -16.17 -4.34
CA GLY A 55 -46.58 -14.93 -4.81
C GLY A 55 -47.22 -15.10 -6.19
N ALA A 56 -48.29 -14.35 -6.43
CA ALA A 56 -48.75 -14.17 -7.79
C ALA A 56 -47.56 -13.64 -8.61
N ALA A 57 -47.30 -14.19 -9.79
CA ALA A 57 -46.39 -13.55 -10.73
C ALA A 57 -46.87 -12.10 -10.87
N ALA A 58 -46.04 -11.15 -10.42
CA ALA A 58 -46.25 -9.74 -10.67
C ALA A 58 -46.40 -9.57 -12.19
N ASP A 59 -47.33 -8.71 -12.62
CA ASP A 59 -47.34 -8.33 -14.03
C ASP A 59 -46.04 -7.56 -14.29
N ALA A 60 -45.35 -7.80 -15.41
CA ALA A 60 -44.04 -7.19 -15.71
C ALA A 60 -44.05 -5.65 -15.68
N ASP A 61 -45.24 -5.03 -15.79
CA ASP A 61 -45.45 -3.59 -15.68
C ASP A 61 -45.36 -3.06 -14.22
N ASP A 62 -45.30 -3.94 -13.20
CA ASP A 62 -45.30 -3.62 -11.75
C ASP A 62 -43.93 -3.85 -11.07
N THR A 63 -42.84 -4.00 -11.82
CA THR A 63 -41.48 -4.26 -11.29
C THR A 63 -40.43 -3.34 -11.92
N VAL A 64 -39.32 -3.11 -11.22
CA VAL A 64 -38.11 -2.44 -11.72
C VAL A 64 -36.88 -3.31 -11.43
N THR A 65 -35.96 -3.41 -12.39
CA THR A 65 -34.64 -4.03 -12.18
C THR A 65 -33.57 -2.96 -12.05
N LEU A 66 -32.71 -3.07 -11.04
CA LEU A 66 -31.56 -2.21 -10.85
C LEU A 66 -30.32 -3.03 -11.19
N VAL A 67 -29.68 -2.71 -12.33
CA VAL A 67 -28.35 -3.21 -12.66
C VAL A 67 -27.35 -2.24 -12.03
N HIS A 68 -26.36 -2.74 -11.31
CA HIS A 68 -25.54 -1.87 -10.46
C HIS A 68 -24.09 -2.35 -10.30
N ASP A 69 -23.33 -1.52 -9.59
CA ASP A 69 -21.87 -1.48 -9.40
C ASP A 69 -21.11 -0.83 -10.57
N THR A 70 -20.47 0.32 -10.35
CA THR A 70 -19.50 0.95 -11.27
C THR A 70 -18.09 0.86 -10.67
N HIS A 71 -17.77 1.67 -9.66
CA HIS A 71 -16.55 1.57 -8.84
C HIS A 71 -15.26 1.30 -9.63
N PHE A 72 -15.06 2.04 -10.73
CA PHE A 72 -14.01 1.76 -11.72
C PHE A 72 -12.62 2.28 -11.34
N HIS A 73 -12.52 3.09 -10.29
CA HIS A 73 -11.26 3.68 -9.83
C HIS A 73 -10.49 4.45 -10.90
N GLY A 74 -11.17 5.05 -11.89
CA GLY A 74 -10.51 5.73 -13.00
C GLY A 74 -9.90 4.80 -14.04
N ARG A 75 -10.10 3.48 -13.99
CA ARG A 75 -9.41 2.51 -14.83
C ARG A 75 -10.24 2.07 -16.03
N PHE A 76 -9.56 1.76 -17.12
CA PHE A 76 -10.14 1.02 -18.24
C PHE A 76 -9.84 -0.47 -18.19
N PHE A 77 -8.76 -0.87 -17.52
CA PHE A 77 -8.23 -2.23 -17.47
C PHE A 77 -7.88 -2.55 -16.02
N ASP A 78 -8.07 -3.80 -15.62
CA ASP A 78 -7.59 -4.31 -14.33
C ASP A 78 -6.07 -4.10 -14.21
N ALA A 79 -5.58 -3.88 -12.99
CA ALA A 79 -4.18 -3.55 -12.76
C ALA A 79 -3.22 -4.72 -13.05
N GLU A 80 -3.67 -5.95 -12.92
CA GLU A 80 -2.85 -7.15 -13.12
C GLU A 80 -3.21 -7.90 -14.41
N GLU A 81 -4.46 -7.80 -14.88
CA GLU A 81 -5.04 -8.66 -15.90
C GLU A 81 -5.87 -7.87 -16.95
N ASP A 82 -5.21 -7.24 -17.95
CA ASP A 82 -5.83 -6.39 -19.00
C ASP A 82 -7.09 -6.96 -19.71
N GLU A 83 -7.26 -8.29 -19.72
CA GLU A 83 -8.44 -8.94 -20.32
C GLU A 83 -9.72 -8.74 -19.48
N LEU A 84 -9.60 -8.38 -18.19
CA LEU A 84 -10.66 -7.82 -17.36
C LEU A 84 -10.66 -6.29 -17.56
N ASN A 85 -11.69 -5.76 -18.19
CA ASN A 85 -11.71 -4.36 -18.61
C ASN A 85 -13.12 -3.80 -18.76
N LEU A 86 -13.21 -2.46 -18.76
CA LEU A 86 -14.45 -1.71 -18.82
C LEU A 86 -15.29 -2.04 -20.06
N ALA A 87 -14.64 -2.29 -21.21
CA ALA A 87 -15.34 -2.55 -22.48
C ALA A 87 -16.07 -3.91 -22.46
N ARG A 88 -15.47 -4.95 -21.86
CA ARG A 88 -16.13 -6.25 -21.64
C ARG A 88 -17.18 -6.16 -20.54
N TYR A 89 -16.85 -5.50 -19.43
CA TYR A 89 -17.78 -5.25 -18.34
C TYR A 89 -19.07 -4.59 -18.87
N TYR A 90 -18.94 -3.54 -19.68
CA TYR A 90 -20.08 -2.86 -20.27
C TYR A 90 -20.90 -3.74 -21.22
N THR A 91 -20.25 -4.62 -21.98
CA THR A 91 -20.97 -5.62 -22.80
C THR A 91 -21.83 -6.56 -21.95
N VAL A 92 -21.35 -6.94 -20.77
CA VAL A 92 -22.14 -7.73 -19.81
C VAL A 92 -23.30 -6.91 -19.26
N VAL A 93 -23.07 -5.65 -18.88
CA VAL A 93 -24.13 -4.73 -18.43
C VAL A 93 -25.22 -4.57 -19.49
N GLU A 94 -24.86 -4.32 -20.75
CA GLU A 94 -25.82 -4.21 -21.86
C GLU A 94 -26.68 -5.46 -22.01
N ASP A 95 -26.07 -6.64 -21.93
CA ASP A 95 -26.79 -7.92 -22.03
C ASP A 95 -27.76 -8.10 -20.86
N VAL A 96 -27.35 -7.80 -19.63
CA VAL A 96 -28.21 -7.86 -18.45
C VAL A 96 -29.36 -6.85 -18.58
N LEU A 97 -29.06 -5.59 -18.92
CA LEU A 97 -30.08 -4.56 -19.15
C LEU A 97 -31.09 -4.97 -20.22
N ALA A 98 -30.65 -5.66 -21.28
CA ALA A 98 -31.51 -6.11 -22.38
C ALA A 98 -32.42 -7.30 -22.02
N ASP A 99 -32.03 -8.11 -21.03
CA ASP A 99 -32.81 -9.26 -20.56
C ASP A 99 -33.92 -8.86 -19.56
N HIS A 100 -33.88 -7.63 -19.04
CA HIS A 100 -34.87 -7.09 -18.11
C HIS A 100 -35.73 -5.99 -18.74
N ASP A 101 -37.06 -6.07 -18.56
CA ASP A 101 -37.97 -4.97 -18.88
C ASP A 101 -37.93 -3.94 -17.73
N HIS A 102 -37.91 -2.64 -18.06
CA HIS A 102 -37.93 -1.55 -17.06
C HIS A 102 -36.71 -1.56 -16.11
N SER A 103 -35.51 -1.72 -16.66
CA SER A 103 -34.25 -1.66 -15.93
C SER A 103 -33.71 -0.23 -15.81
N LEU A 104 -32.90 0.00 -14.78
CA LEU A 104 -32.05 1.18 -14.61
C LEU A 104 -30.61 0.72 -14.33
N PHE A 105 -29.62 1.41 -14.91
CA PHE A 105 -28.21 1.21 -14.58
C PHE A 105 -27.76 2.25 -13.54
N VAL A 106 -27.35 1.77 -12.36
CA VAL A 106 -27.09 2.59 -11.17
C VAL A 106 -25.63 2.42 -10.74
N GLY A 107 -24.84 3.48 -10.87
CA GLY A 107 -23.47 3.53 -10.35
C GLY A 107 -23.41 3.96 -8.88
N ASN A 108 -22.33 3.58 -8.20
CA ASN A 108 -22.10 3.81 -6.78
C ASN A 108 -20.90 4.74 -6.47
N GLY A 109 -20.15 5.21 -7.47
CA GLY A 109 -19.04 6.18 -7.28
C GLY A 109 -17.68 5.54 -7.01
N ASP A 110 -16.67 6.39 -6.81
CA ASP A 110 -15.23 6.10 -6.98
C ASP A 110 -14.91 5.64 -8.40
N ASP A 111 -15.45 6.37 -9.37
CA ASP A 111 -15.30 6.07 -10.80
C ASP A 111 -14.20 6.90 -11.45
N LEU A 112 -13.94 8.12 -10.96
CA LEU A 112 -12.99 9.05 -11.61
C LEU A 112 -11.53 8.80 -11.21
N ALA A 113 -11.34 8.24 -10.03
CA ALA A 113 -10.05 7.99 -9.41
C ALA A 113 -10.16 6.79 -8.44
N PRO A 114 -9.05 6.18 -8.04
CA PRO A 114 -7.70 6.63 -8.32
C PRO A 114 -7.01 5.81 -9.42
N SER A 115 -6.65 6.47 -10.52
CA SER A 115 -5.82 5.88 -11.58
C SER A 115 -4.96 6.93 -12.23
N MET A 116 -3.99 6.45 -12.99
CA MET A 116 -3.13 7.15 -13.93
C MET A 116 -3.86 8.10 -14.86
N LEU A 117 -4.90 7.58 -15.49
CA LEU A 117 -5.69 8.33 -16.46
C LEU A 117 -6.57 9.34 -15.74
N GLY A 118 -7.13 8.95 -14.59
CA GLY A 118 -7.83 9.87 -13.69
C GLY A 118 -6.95 11.03 -13.30
N LEU A 119 -5.67 10.74 -13.09
CA LEU A 119 -4.68 11.70 -12.66
C LEU A 119 -4.30 12.76 -13.69
N GLU A 120 -3.96 12.31 -14.90
CA GLU A 120 -3.56 13.17 -16.01
C GLU A 120 -4.77 13.91 -16.59
N TYR A 121 -5.90 13.22 -16.71
CA TYR A 121 -7.09 13.77 -17.37
C TYR A 121 -8.14 14.24 -16.36
N GLU A 122 -7.81 14.24 -15.07
CA GLU A 122 -8.68 14.71 -13.99
C GLU A 122 -10.08 14.06 -14.04
N GLY A 123 -10.17 12.80 -14.44
CA GLY A 123 -11.42 12.04 -14.60
C GLY A 123 -12.16 12.23 -15.93
N GLU A 124 -11.71 13.10 -16.84
CA GLU A 124 -12.37 13.38 -18.14
C GLU A 124 -12.54 12.12 -18.98
N HIS A 125 -11.54 11.24 -18.97
CA HIS A 125 -11.54 9.97 -19.72
C HIS A 125 -12.66 9.03 -19.27
N MET A 126 -12.93 8.95 -17.97
CA MET A 126 -14.05 8.17 -17.44
C MET A 126 -15.39 8.83 -17.70
N ILE A 127 -15.48 10.16 -17.63
CA ILE A 127 -16.72 10.85 -18.02
C ILE A 127 -17.07 10.57 -19.49
N GLU A 128 -16.08 10.57 -20.40
CA GLU A 128 -16.33 10.20 -21.80
C GLU A 128 -16.83 8.76 -21.94
N ALA A 129 -16.20 7.80 -21.25
CA ALA A 129 -16.63 6.40 -21.29
C ALA A 129 -18.01 6.20 -20.66
N MET A 130 -18.26 6.72 -19.46
CA MET A 130 -19.53 6.58 -18.74
C MET A 130 -20.69 7.26 -19.45
N ASN A 131 -20.44 8.35 -20.19
CA ASN A 131 -21.44 8.96 -21.06
C ASN A 131 -21.87 8.03 -22.21
N GLU A 132 -20.97 7.18 -22.73
CA GLU A 132 -21.31 6.16 -23.72
C GLU A 132 -21.96 4.92 -23.09
N MET A 133 -21.74 4.69 -21.79
CA MET A 133 -22.34 3.57 -21.05
C MET A 133 -23.83 3.75 -20.74
N ASP A 134 -24.45 4.88 -21.12
CA ASP A 134 -25.86 5.18 -20.91
C ASP A 134 -26.33 4.95 -19.44
N VAL A 135 -25.45 5.22 -18.45
CA VAL A 135 -25.79 5.07 -17.02
C VAL A 135 -26.92 6.03 -16.60
N ASP A 136 -27.89 5.55 -15.82
CA ASP A 136 -29.08 6.36 -15.47
C ASP A 136 -28.81 7.35 -14.34
N VAL A 137 -27.98 6.95 -13.37
CA VAL A 137 -27.62 7.75 -12.19
C VAL A 137 -26.39 7.17 -11.51
N VAL A 138 -25.56 8.04 -10.93
CA VAL A 138 -24.39 7.62 -10.17
C VAL A 138 -24.40 8.27 -8.79
N GLY A 139 -24.25 7.46 -7.75
CA GLY A 139 -23.97 7.95 -6.40
C GLY A 139 -22.56 8.52 -6.32
N VAL A 140 -22.38 9.65 -5.65
CA VAL A 140 -21.04 10.24 -5.48
C VAL A 140 -20.25 9.46 -4.44
N GLY A 141 -19.02 9.10 -4.76
CA GLY A 141 -17.99 8.54 -3.87
C GLY A 141 -16.97 9.59 -3.41
N ASN A 142 -15.92 9.12 -2.72
CA ASN A 142 -14.84 9.99 -2.25
C ASN A 142 -13.92 10.39 -3.40
N HIS A 143 -13.56 9.46 -4.26
CA HIS A 143 -12.56 9.69 -5.30
C HIS A 143 -13.05 10.59 -6.45
N GLU A 144 -14.33 10.96 -6.48
CA GLU A 144 -14.82 12.04 -7.35
C GLU A 144 -14.23 13.42 -7.00
N TYR A 145 -13.69 13.59 -5.79
CA TYR A 145 -13.14 14.86 -5.30
C TYR A 145 -11.62 14.89 -5.16
N ASP A 146 -10.89 13.85 -5.58
CA ASP A 146 -9.43 13.77 -5.51
C ASP A 146 -8.74 14.94 -6.23
N PHE A 147 -9.39 15.49 -7.25
CA PHE A 147 -8.86 16.59 -8.07
C PHE A 147 -9.41 17.96 -7.64
N GLY A 148 -10.04 17.99 -6.46
CA GLY A 148 -10.64 19.18 -5.87
C GLY A 148 -12.08 19.43 -6.34
N ALA A 149 -12.84 20.16 -5.51
CA ALA A 149 -14.26 20.42 -5.73
C ALA A 149 -14.59 21.17 -7.03
N GLU A 150 -13.65 21.96 -7.56
CA GLU A 150 -13.84 22.72 -8.79
C GLU A 150 -13.82 21.78 -10.01
N VAL A 151 -12.85 20.88 -10.06
CA VAL A 151 -12.75 19.82 -11.09
C VAL A 151 -13.93 18.86 -10.97
N ALA A 152 -14.25 18.39 -9.76
CA ALA A 152 -15.41 17.53 -9.54
C ALA A 152 -16.70 18.15 -10.11
N THR A 153 -16.90 19.46 -9.86
CA THR A 153 -18.06 20.20 -10.41
C THR A 153 -18.04 20.22 -11.95
N GLU A 154 -16.87 20.41 -12.57
CA GLU A 154 -16.73 20.37 -14.03
C GLU A 154 -17.10 18.99 -14.58
N ARG A 155 -16.56 17.91 -14.00
CA ARG A 155 -16.88 16.52 -14.40
C ARG A 155 -18.35 16.19 -14.24
N PHE A 156 -18.99 16.63 -13.16
CA PHE A 156 -20.43 16.48 -12.95
C PHE A 156 -21.26 17.26 -13.97
N GLU A 157 -20.80 18.45 -14.39
CA GLU A 157 -21.48 19.25 -15.44
C GLU A 157 -21.27 18.69 -16.86
N GLU A 158 -20.19 17.95 -17.09
CA GLU A 158 -19.88 17.24 -18.35
C GLU A 158 -20.62 15.91 -18.50
N SER A 159 -21.09 15.34 -17.38
CA SER A 159 -21.83 14.09 -17.36
C SER A 159 -23.21 14.22 -18.03
N GLU A 160 -23.58 13.26 -18.87
CA GLU A 160 -24.91 13.14 -19.48
C GLU A 160 -25.92 12.48 -18.53
N PHE A 161 -25.44 11.99 -17.38
CA PHE A 161 -26.18 11.40 -16.29
C PHE A 161 -26.10 12.26 -15.02
N PRO A 162 -27.06 12.13 -14.09
CA PRO A 162 -27.06 12.85 -12.83
C PRO A 162 -26.20 12.18 -11.75
N TRP A 163 -25.45 13.00 -11.04
CA TRP A 163 -24.78 12.63 -9.79
C TRP A 163 -25.68 12.91 -8.58
N VAL A 164 -25.80 11.95 -7.66
CA VAL A 164 -26.63 12.08 -6.46
C VAL A 164 -25.86 11.95 -5.15
N VAL A 165 -26.06 12.88 -4.21
CA VAL A 165 -25.48 12.82 -2.85
C VAL A 165 -26.36 13.55 -1.83
N ALA A 166 -26.90 12.81 -0.87
CA ALA A 166 -27.88 13.34 0.07
C ALA A 166 -27.27 13.97 1.33
N ASN A 167 -26.10 13.49 1.78
CA ASN A 167 -25.48 13.90 3.04
C ASN A 167 -24.30 14.87 2.90
N LEU A 168 -23.87 15.21 1.68
CA LEU A 168 -22.89 16.27 1.43
C LEU A 168 -23.60 17.51 0.90
N LEU A 169 -23.48 18.62 1.61
CA LEU A 169 -24.17 19.88 1.31
C LEU A 169 -23.19 21.04 1.25
N ASP A 170 -23.54 22.06 0.47
CA ASP A 170 -22.77 23.30 0.46
C ASP A 170 -22.90 24.10 1.77
N GLU A 171 -22.26 25.26 1.84
CA GLU A 171 -22.31 26.18 2.98
C GLU A 171 -23.72 26.71 3.31
N ASN A 172 -24.66 26.59 2.37
CA ASN A 172 -26.05 27.04 2.51
C ASN A 172 -26.99 25.89 2.91
N GLY A 173 -26.52 24.64 2.89
CA GLY A 173 -27.31 23.45 3.11
C GLY A 173 -28.07 22.98 1.84
N ASP A 174 -27.64 23.44 0.67
CA ASP A 174 -28.13 23.01 -0.64
C ASP A 174 -27.24 21.86 -1.19
N ALA A 175 -27.66 21.23 -2.30
CA ALA A 175 -26.83 20.24 -2.99
C ALA A 175 -25.48 20.87 -3.40
N VAL A 176 -24.41 20.10 -3.32
CA VAL A 176 -23.11 20.55 -3.82
C VAL A 176 -23.16 20.78 -5.33
N PRO A 177 -22.36 21.73 -5.87
CA PRO A 177 -22.42 22.08 -7.29
C PRO A 177 -22.26 20.87 -8.21
N GLY A 178 -22.99 20.85 -9.33
CA GLY A 178 -23.00 19.72 -10.27
C GLY A 178 -23.87 18.53 -9.87
N THR A 179 -24.32 18.44 -8.61
CA THR A 179 -25.06 17.28 -8.09
C THR A 179 -26.53 17.59 -7.76
N GLU A 180 -27.32 16.53 -7.57
CA GLU A 180 -28.66 16.58 -6.97
C GLU A 180 -28.63 15.83 -5.62
N ARG A 181 -29.46 16.20 -4.63
CA ARG A 181 -29.51 15.41 -3.39
C ARG A 181 -30.14 14.03 -3.59
N TRP A 182 -31.06 13.93 -4.55
CA TRP A 182 -31.80 12.74 -4.94
C TRP A 182 -32.52 13.03 -6.27
N LYS A 183 -32.99 11.98 -6.95
CA LYS A 183 -33.72 12.11 -8.22
C LYS A 183 -34.72 10.98 -8.43
N THR A 184 -35.80 11.26 -9.16
CA THR A 184 -36.81 10.26 -9.53
C THR A 184 -36.70 9.87 -10.99
N PHE A 185 -36.88 8.57 -11.25
CA PHE A 185 -36.87 7.93 -12.58
C PHE A 185 -38.18 7.18 -12.80
N GLU A 186 -38.57 7.02 -14.07
CA GLU A 186 -39.79 6.29 -14.43
C GLU A 186 -39.41 4.93 -15.02
N ALA A 187 -39.82 3.85 -14.37
CA ALA A 187 -39.58 2.48 -14.80
C ALA A 187 -40.93 1.77 -14.95
N GLY A 188 -41.44 1.71 -16.18
CA GLY A 188 -42.78 1.19 -16.45
C GLY A 188 -43.87 2.10 -15.88
N ASP A 189 -44.70 1.58 -14.99
CA ASP A 189 -45.70 2.36 -14.24
C ASP A 189 -45.19 2.80 -12.84
N LEU A 190 -43.95 2.46 -12.48
CA LEU A 190 -43.33 2.81 -11.19
C LEU A 190 -42.48 4.08 -11.28
N THR A 191 -42.52 4.89 -10.23
CA THR A 191 -41.55 5.96 -10.00
C THR A 191 -40.49 5.50 -8.99
N VAL A 192 -39.22 5.48 -9.38
CA VAL A 192 -38.09 5.06 -8.54
C VAL A 192 -37.31 6.30 -8.09
N GLY A 193 -37.20 6.50 -6.78
CA GLY A 193 -36.38 7.55 -6.18
C GLY A 193 -35.01 7.03 -5.80
N ILE A 194 -33.95 7.70 -6.26
CA ILE A 194 -32.56 7.29 -6.01
C ILE A 194 -31.81 8.46 -5.35
N PHE A 195 -31.03 8.15 -4.32
CA PHE A 195 -30.12 9.10 -3.66
C PHE A 195 -28.79 8.42 -3.33
N GLY A 196 -27.73 9.21 -3.11
CA GLY A 196 -26.40 8.70 -2.76
C GLY A 196 -25.96 9.13 -1.36
N LEU A 197 -24.89 8.50 -0.85
CA LEU A 197 -24.23 8.89 0.39
C LEU A 197 -22.72 8.76 0.25
N VAL A 198 -22.00 9.74 0.80
CA VAL A 198 -20.53 9.73 0.95
C VAL A 198 -20.11 9.50 2.40
N SER A 199 -18.88 9.04 2.63
CA SER A 199 -18.32 8.83 3.97
C SER A 199 -18.26 10.10 4.84
N ARG A 200 -18.39 9.97 6.17
CA ARG A 200 -18.36 11.11 7.11
C ARG A 200 -16.96 11.70 7.30
N ASN A 201 -15.93 10.92 7.01
CA ASN A 201 -14.53 11.36 7.08
C ASN A 201 -14.06 11.97 5.76
N PHE A 202 -14.97 12.43 4.91
CA PHE A 202 -14.67 13.00 3.59
C PHE A 202 -13.48 13.99 3.63
N HIS A 203 -13.39 14.84 4.66
CA HIS A 203 -12.33 15.86 4.77
C HIS A 203 -10.93 15.35 5.11
N SER A 204 -10.79 14.11 5.59
CA SER A 204 -9.47 13.48 5.73
C SER A 204 -9.01 12.79 4.45
N LEU A 205 -9.92 12.59 3.49
CA LEU A 205 -9.68 11.83 2.27
C LEU A 205 -9.51 12.74 1.04
N THR A 206 -10.30 13.81 0.93
CA THR A 206 -10.26 14.71 -0.24
C THR A 206 -10.43 16.19 0.11
N ASP A 207 -9.87 17.05 -0.74
CA ASP A 207 -9.81 18.49 -0.52
C ASP A 207 -11.08 19.19 -1.07
N TYR A 208 -12.00 19.57 -0.18
CA TYR A 208 -13.21 20.33 -0.52
C TYR A 208 -13.41 21.51 0.44
N PRO A 209 -14.33 22.45 0.15
CA PRO A 209 -14.48 23.65 0.96
C PRO A 209 -14.89 23.35 2.42
N GLN A 210 -14.14 23.86 3.39
CA GLN A 210 -14.35 23.67 4.84
C GLN A 210 -15.72 24.15 5.36
N GLU A 211 -16.38 25.01 4.59
CA GLU A 211 -17.74 25.49 4.84
C GLU A 211 -18.84 24.50 4.46
N TRP A 212 -18.55 23.44 3.71
CA TRP A 212 -19.51 22.40 3.34
C TRP A 212 -19.89 21.54 4.56
N GLN A 213 -21.08 20.98 4.51
CA GLN A 213 -21.70 20.27 5.63
C GLN A 213 -21.86 18.79 5.27
N VAL A 214 -21.37 17.92 6.15
CA VAL A 214 -21.61 16.47 6.06
C VAL A 214 -22.62 16.07 7.14
N LEU A 215 -23.81 15.64 6.71
CA LEU A 215 -24.87 15.16 7.59
C LEU A 215 -24.55 13.75 8.13
N ASP A 216 -25.15 13.40 9.28
CA ASP A 216 -25.15 12.02 9.75
C ASP A 216 -25.87 11.12 8.74
N TYR A 217 -25.40 9.88 8.57
CA TYR A 217 -25.94 8.96 7.56
C TYR A 217 -27.46 8.74 7.73
N VAL A 218 -27.94 8.52 8.96
CA VAL A 218 -29.38 8.28 9.20
C VAL A 218 -30.17 9.57 8.96
N GLU A 219 -29.62 10.73 9.33
CA GLU A 219 -30.25 12.03 9.10
C GLU A 219 -30.38 12.33 7.59
N GLY A 220 -29.28 12.22 6.84
CA GLY A 220 -29.27 12.45 5.40
C GLY A 220 -30.17 11.48 4.63
N SER A 221 -30.13 10.19 4.96
CA SER A 221 -31.02 9.18 4.37
C SER A 221 -32.48 9.45 4.67
N GLN A 222 -32.85 9.76 5.92
CA GLN A 222 -34.25 9.98 6.25
C GLN A 222 -34.81 11.23 5.56
N GLU A 223 -34.00 12.30 5.42
CA GLU A 223 -34.41 13.47 4.64
C GLU A 223 -34.68 13.12 3.17
N ALA A 224 -33.80 12.34 2.54
CA ALA A 224 -33.94 11.92 1.15
C ALA A 224 -35.17 11.02 0.95
N VAL A 225 -35.36 10.01 1.82
CA VAL A 225 -36.51 9.11 1.76
C VAL A 225 -37.82 9.88 1.92
N ASP A 226 -37.93 10.75 2.93
CA ASP A 226 -39.13 11.55 3.16
C ASP A 226 -39.48 12.42 1.94
N ALA A 227 -38.47 13.04 1.32
CA ALA A 227 -38.64 13.88 0.13
C ALA A 227 -39.08 13.08 -1.09
N LEU A 228 -38.38 11.98 -1.41
CA LEU A 228 -38.71 11.11 -2.54
C LEU A 228 -40.12 10.51 -2.43
N ARG A 229 -40.53 10.11 -1.23
CA ARG A 229 -41.90 9.64 -0.97
C ARG A 229 -42.94 10.76 -1.11
N GLU A 230 -42.61 11.99 -0.74
CA GLU A 230 -43.50 13.16 -0.99
C GLU A 230 -43.62 13.48 -2.49
N GLU A 231 -42.54 13.27 -3.25
CA GLU A 231 -42.51 13.42 -4.72
C GLU A 231 -43.26 12.30 -5.46
N GLY A 232 -43.50 11.18 -4.79
CA GLY A 232 -44.35 10.08 -5.26
C GLY A 232 -43.60 8.82 -5.64
N ALA A 233 -42.36 8.64 -5.19
CA ALA A 233 -41.59 7.41 -5.42
C ALA A 233 -42.30 6.18 -4.81
N ASP A 234 -42.54 5.19 -5.67
CA ASP A 234 -43.05 3.86 -5.30
C ASP A 234 -41.93 3.00 -4.70
N VAL A 235 -40.70 3.15 -5.20
CA VAL A 235 -39.49 2.49 -4.68
C VAL A 235 -38.42 3.55 -4.36
N VAL A 236 -37.73 3.44 -3.22
CA VAL A 236 -36.65 4.33 -2.81
C VAL A 236 -35.36 3.55 -2.57
N VAL A 237 -34.32 3.91 -3.31
CA VAL A 237 -33.04 3.22 -3.39
C VAL A 237 -31.91 4.15 -2.96
N LEU A 238 -30.97 3.61 -2.19
CA LEU A 238 -29.67 4.22 -1.94
C LEU A 238 -28.61 3.62 -2.87
N ALA A 239 -28.04 4.44 -3.76
CA ALA A 239 -26.80 4.14 -4.48
C ALA A 239 -25.62 4.51 -3.56
N SER A 240 -25.07 3.52 -2.86
CA SER A 240 -24.27 3.75 -1.65
C SER A 240 -22.77 3.81 -1.93
N HIS A 241 -22.12 4.87 -1.43
CA HIS A 241 -20.67 4.94 -1.29
C HIS A 241 -20.23 5.02 0.18
N VAL A 242 -20.68 4.06 0.99
CA VAL A 242 -20.28 3.91 2.39
C VAL A 242 -19.99 2.44 2.67
N SER A 243 -19.22 2.17 3.72
CA SER A 243 -18.83 0.81 4.08
C SER A 243 -20.04 -0.11 4.35
N THR A 244 -19.98 -1.37 3.92
CA THR A 244 -21.01 -2.41 4.11
C THR A 244 -21.61 -2.45 5.52
N GLY A 245 -20.77 -2.30 6.56
CA GLY A 245 -21.23 -2.33 7.95
C GLY A 245 -22.26 -1.23 8.30
N ILE A 246 -22.25 -0.11 7.59
CA ILE A 246 -23.19 1.01 7.80
C ILE A 246 -24.55 0.70 7.19
N HIS A 247 -24.63 -0.10 6.12
CA HIS A 247 -25.89 -0.46 5.47
C HIS A 247 -26.87 -1.12 6.42
N TYR A 248 -26.39 -2.03 7.28
CA TYR A 248 -27.20 -2.67 8.32
C TYR A 248 -27.79 -1.65 9.31
N THR A 249 -27.03 -0.59 9.63
CA THR A 249 -27.52 0.49 10.48
C THR A 249 -28.60 1.31 9.78
N LEU A 250 -28.41 1.60 8.49
CA LEU A 250 -29.38 2.34 7.68
C LEU A 250 -30.67 1.56 7.47
N ALA A 251 -30.58 0.29 7.10
CA ALA A 251 -31.72 -0.60 6.94
C ALA A 251 -32.57 -0.75 8.22
N GLU A 252 -31.93 -0.72 9.40
CA GLU A 252 -32.65 -0.77 10.67
C GLU A 252 -33.27 0.59 11.10
N ALA A 253 -32.65 1.71 10.71
CA ALA A 253 -32.94 3.03 11.27
C ALA A 253 -33.74 3.96 10.35
N VAL A 254 -33.66 3.78 9.03
CA VAL A 254 -34.28 4.66 8.03
C VAL A 254 -35.64 4.08 7.62
N GLU A 255 -36.71 4.75 8.00
CA GLU A 255 -38.07 4.30 7.68
C GLU A 255 -38.42 4.62 6.22
N GLY A 256 -38.72 3.59 5.42
CA GLY A 256 -39.19 3.72 4.03
C GLY A 256 -38.10 3.59 2.95
N LEU A 257 -36.89 3.18 3.33
CA LEU A 257 -35.81 2.77 2.42
C LEU A 257 -36.03 1.33 1.97
N ASP A 258 -36.11 1.08 0.66
CA ASP A 258 -36.44 -0.24 0.12
C ASP A 258 -35.19 -1.03 -0.28
N ALA A 259 -34.17 -0.36 -0.83
CA ALA A 259 -32.93 -1.02 -1.25
C ALA A 259 -31.68 -0.16 -1.06
N ILE A 260 -30.57 -0.84 -0.85
CA ILE A 260 -29.20 -0.31 -0.87
C ILE A 260 -28.43 -1.13 -1.91
N VAL A 261 -27.82 -0.43 -2.87
CA VAL A 261 -27.00 -1.03 -3.94
C VAL A 261 -25.60 -0.41 -3.93
N GLY A 262 -24.57 -1.24 -4.14
CA GLY A 262 -23.16 -0.86 -4.12
C GLY A 262 -22.63 -0.53 -2.72
N SER A 263 -21.30 -0.44 -2.58
CA SER A 263 -20.63 0.04 -1.37
C SER A 263 -19.28 0.65 -1.68
N HIS A 264 -18.60 1.15 -0.64
CA HIS A 264 -17.18 1.55 -0.70
C HIS A 264 -16.23 0.36 -0.43
N SER A 265 -16.76 -0.81 -0.04
CA SER A 265 -15.94 -1.88 0.55
C SER A 265 -15.53 -2.99 -0.42
N GLY A 266 -15.98 -2.94 -1.69
CA GLY A 266 -15.67 -3.98 -2.69
C GLY A 266 -16.11 -5.39 -2.28
N VAL A 267 -17.13 -5.52 -1.42
CA VAL A 267 -17.55 -6.83 -0.91
C VAL A 267 -18.51 -7.50 -1.89
N VAL A 268 -18.20 -8.75 -2.26
CA VAL A 268 -19.09 -9.56 -3.09
C VAL A 268 -20.02 -10.41 -2.22
N PHE A 269 -21.33 -10.20 -2.32
CA PHE A 269 -22.31 -11.07 -1.66
C PHE A 269 -22.63 -12.30 -2.51
N ASP A 270 -22.85 -13.44 -1.82
CA ASP A 270 -23.34 -14.67 -2.45
C ASP A 270 -24.81 -14.52 -2.89
N GLU A 271 -25.63 -13.82 -2.10
CA GLU A 271 -27.03 -13.44 -2.39
C GLU A 271 -27.34 -12.11 -1.67
N PRO A 272 -28.31 -11.29 -2.15
CA PRO A 272 -28.72 -10.08 -1.44
C PRO A 272 -29.21 -10.38 -0.02
N ASP A 273 -28.84 -9.54 0.94
CA ASP A 273 -29.32 -9.65 2.32
C ASP A 273 -30.59 -8.81 2.53
N ILE A 274 -31.46 -9.24 3.44
CA ILE A 274 -32.72 -8.53 3.73
C ILE A 274 -32.80 -8.22 5.22
N VAL A 275 -32.77 -6.93 5.54
CA VAL A 275 -32.81 -6.42 6.90
C VAL A 275 -34.09 -5.61 7.09
N GLY A 276 -35.05 -6.20 7.82
CA GLY A 276 -36.37 -5.60 7.95
C GLY A 276 -37.11 -5.68 6.61
N ASP A 277 -37.41 -4.51 6.05
CA ASP A 277 -38.06 -4.36 4.74
C ASP A 277 -37.06 -3.85 3.67
N THR A 278 -35.78 -3.70 4.00
CA THR A 278 -34.73 -3.18 3.10
C THR A 278 -33.85 -4.31 2.55
N VAL A 279 -33.63 -4.29 1.24
CA VAL A 279 -32.70 -5.16 0.52
C VAL A 279 -31.31 -4.53 0.49
N ILE A 280 -30.25 -5.32 0.70
CA ILE A 280 -28.85 -4.88 0.59
C ILE A 280 -28.17 -5.76 -0.47
N SER A 281 -27.57 -5.12 -1.46
CA SER A 281 -26.97 -5.78 -2.63
C SER A 281 -25.61 -5.17 -2.95
N GLU A 282 -24.55 -5.98 -2.84
CA GLU A 282 -23.15 -5.59 -3.11
C GLU A 282 -22.50 -6.72 -3.90
N PHE A 283 -21.86 -6.40 -5.03
CA PHE A 283 -21.33 -7.43 -5.90
C PHE A 283 -19.87 -7.27 -6.30
N GLY A 284 -19.14 -6.27 -5.82
CA GLY A 284 -17.68 -6.24 -5.88
C GLY A 284 -17.16 -4.86 -6.23
N ASP A 285 -16.00 -4.84 -6.88
CA ASP A 285 -15.30 -3.68 -7.40
C ASP A 285 -14.89 -3.89 -8.87
N GLU A 286 -14.68 -2.79 -9.59
CA GLU A 286 -14.15 -2.74 -10.96
C GLU A 286 -14.94 -3.58 -12.00
N PHE A 287 -14.33 -4.63 -12.56
CA PHE A 287 -14.82 -5.29 -13.79
C PHE A 287 -15.31 -6.73 -13.58
N ASP A 288 -15.19 -7.26 -12.37
CA ASP A 288 -15.33 -8.69 -12.09
C ASP A 288 -16.78 -9.16 -11.97
N HIS A 289 -17.69 -8.26 -11.63
CA HIS A 289 -19.06 -8.63 -11.30
C HIS A 289 -20.09 -7.60 -11.77
N VAL A 290 -21.20 -8.09 -12.33
CA VAL A 290 -22.38 -7.27 -12.61
C VAL A 290 -23.54 -7.78 -11.77
N GLY A 291 -24.11 -6.89 -10.96
CA GLY A 291 -25.24 -7.18 -10.09
C GLY A 291 -26.57 -6.72 -10.65
N ALA A 292 -27.64 -7.49 -10.44
CA ALA A 292 -29.00 -7.05 -10.70
C ALA A 292 -29.97 -7.47 -9.60
N ILE A 293 -30.84 -6.55 -9.16
CA ILE A 293 -31.97 -6.85 -8.26
C ILE A 293 -33.28 -6.35 -8.85
N THR A 294 -34.34 -7.16 -8.78
CA THR A 294 -35.68 -6.80 -9.24
C THR A 294 -36.61 -6.59 -8.05
N LEU A 295 -37.20 -5.40 -7.97
CA LEU A 295 -38.11 -5.00 -6.91
C LEU A 295 -39.52 -4.81 -7.46
N ASP A 296 -40.55 -5.12 -6.66
CA ASP A 296 -41.93 -4.77 -6.98
C ASP A 296 -42.33 -3.38 -6.48
N ALA A 297 -43.58 -2.97 -6.77
CA ALA A 297 -44.14 -1.69 -6.38
C ALA A 297 -44.19 -1.42 -4.85
N ASP A 298 -44.08 -2.46 -4.02
CA ASP A 298 -44.03 -2.34 -2.56
C ASP A 298 -42.56 -2.36 -2.05
N GLY A 299 -41.57 -2.43 -2.94
CA GLY A 299 -40.15 -2.49 -2.62
C GLY A 299 -39.64 -3.88 -2.24
N GLU A 300 -40.45 -4.93 -2.40
CA GLU A 300 -40.05 -6.30 -2.03
C GLU A 300 -39.16 -6.92 -3.13
N LEU A 301 -38.11 -7.64 -2.73
CA LEU A 301 -37.24 -8.38 -3.65
C LEU A 301 -38.02 -9.52 -4.34
N VAL A 302 -38.08 -9.47 -5.66
CA VAL A 302 -38.73 -10.47 -6.51
C VAL A 302 -37.72 -11.44 -7.13
N ASP A 303 -36.59 -10.91 -7.58
CA ASP A 303 -35.53 -11.66 -8.26
C ASP A 303 -34.18 -10.98 -8.06
N TRP A 304 -33.09 -11.73 -8.24
CA TRP A 304 -31.74 -11.19 -8.27
C TRP A 304 -30.84 -12.04 -9.18
N GLU A 305 -29.82 -11.41 -9.75
CA GLU A 305 -28.84 -12.05 -10.61
C GLU A 305 -27.45 -11.49 -10.32
N ARG A 306 -26.42 -12.33 -10.44
CA ARG A 306 -25.00 -11.92 -10.43
C ARG A 306 -24.29 -12.55 -11.61
N THR A 307 -23.54 -11.76 -12.37
CA THR A 307 -22.68 -12.28 -13.45
C THR A 307 -21.23 -12.05 -13.09
N ASP A 308 -20.47 -13.14 -12.93
CA ASP A 308 -19.03 -13.13 -12.66
C ASP A 308 -18.27 -13.17 -13.99
N LEU A 309 -17.47 -12.15 -14.27
CA LEU A 309 -16.55 -12.09 -15.40
C LEU A 309 -15.20 -12.68 -14.96
N LEU A 310 -14.74 -13.75 -15.63
CA LEU A 310 -13.53 -14.47 -15.23
C LEU A 310 -12.56 -14.67 -16.39
N LEU A 311 -11.26 -14.75 -16.07
CA LEU A 311 -10.27 -15.22 -17.03
C LEU A 311 -10.45 -16.71 -17.37
N PRO A 312 -10.13 -17.16 -18.60
CA PRO A 312 -10.33 -18.56 -19.02
C PRO A 312 -9.57 -19.60 -18.20
N GLU A 313 -8.46 -19.20 -17.57
CA GLU A 313 -7.66 -20.01 -16.66
C GLU A 313 -8.23 -20.13 -15.24
N TRP A 314 -9.17 -19.27 -14.86
CA TRP A 314 -9.72 -19.24 -13.50
C TRP A 314 -10.90 -20.21 -13.36
N ASP A 315 -10.87 -20.98 -12.27
CA ASP A 315 -11.99 -21.84 -11.91
C ASP A 315 -13.04 -21.01 -11.16
N PRO A 316 -14.34 -21.17 -11.47
CA PRO A 316 -15.39 -20.43 -10.78
C PRO A 316 -15.48 -20.85 -9.31
N LEU A 317 -15.87 -19.90 -8.46
CA LEU A 317 -16.06 -20.14 -7.04
C LEU A 317 -17.16 -21.19 -6.80
N PRO A 318 -17.08 -22.01 -5.73
CA PRO A 318 -18.09 -23.03 -5.43
C PRO A 318 -19.52 -22.52 -5.31
N VAL A 319 -19.68 -21.25 -4.95
CA VAL A 319 -20.98 -20.56 -4.82
C VAL A 319 -21.76 -20.54 -6.14
N VAL A 320 -21.07 -20.51 -7.29
CA VAL A 320 -21.69 -20.56 -8.62
C VAL A 320 -22.48 -21.86 -8.85
N GLU A 321 -22.08 -22.97 -8.22
CA GLU A 321 -22.86 -24.22 -8.29
C GLU A 321 -23.99 -24.28 -7.25
N GLU A 322 -24.02 -23.36 -6.28
CA GLU A 322 -25.00 -23.32 -5.19
C GLU A 322 -26.26 -22.53 -5.54
N TYR A 323 -26.11 -21.44 -6.30
CA TYR A 323 -27.19 -20.54 -6.70
C TYR A 323 -27.43 -20.60 -8.22
N ASP A 324 -28.69 -20.68 -8.64
CA ASP A 324 -29.07 -20.69 -10.06
C ASP A 324 -28.98 -19.26 -10.65
N GLU A 325 -28.95 -18.25 -9.77
CA GLU A 325 -28.93 -16.81 -10.01
C GLU A 325 -27.52 -16.26 -10.30
N ILE A 326 -26.47 -17.05 -10.05
CA ILE A 326 -25.08 -16.67 -10.35
C ILE A 326 -24.65 -17.31 -11.67
N SER A 327 -24.23 -16.48 -12.62
CA SER A 327 -23.71 -16.90 -13.92
C SER A 327 -22.24 -16.52 -14.09
N VAL A 328 -21.52 -17.26 -14.92
CA VAL A 328 -20.11 -16.99 -15.24
C VAL A 328 -19.97 -16.72 -16.72
N ARG A 329 -19.23 -15.66 -17.06
CA ARG A 329 -18.81 -15.35 -18.43
C ARG A 329 -17.30 -15.26 -18.47
N TYR A 330 -16.68 -15.96 -19.42
CA TYR A 330 -15.24 -15.88 -19.58
C TYR A 330 -14.85 -14.74 -20.52
N THR A 331 -13.76 -14.04 -20.23
CA THR A 331 -13.30 -12.87 -21.02
C THR A 331 -13.01 -13.20 -22.48
N ASP A 332 -12.66 -14.46 -22.80
CA ASP A 332 -12.48 -14.92 -24.19
C ASP A 332 -13.79 -15.23 -24.94
N GLU A 333 -14.91 -15.26 -24.22
CA GLU A 333 -16.28 -15.45 -24.74
C GLU A 333 -17.08 -14.14 -24.82
N VAL A 334 -16.62 -13.09 -24.14
CA VAL A 334 -17.22 -11.74 -24.15
C VAL A 334 -16.43 -10.87 -25.13
N GLU A 335 -17.10 -10.39 -26.18
CA GLU A 335 -16.52 -9.37 -27.07
C GLU A 335 -16.49 -8.02 -26.33
N GLU A 336 -15.45 -7.23 -26.52
CA GLU A 336 -15.39 -5.85 -26.02
C GLU A 336 -16.39 -4.97 -26.77
N ASP A 337 -17.02 -4.01 -26.07
CA ASP A 337 -17.72 -2.93 -26.75
C ASP A 337 -16.71 -2.10 -27.57
N GLU A 338 -16.96 -1.98 -28.88
CA GLU A 338 -16.01 -1.33 -29.81
C GLU A 338 -15.81 0.15 -29.46
N THR A 339 -16.84 0.85 -28.95
CA THR A 339 -16.73 2.29 -28.66
C THR A 339 -15.95 2.53 -27.37
N ILE A 340 -16.26 1.80 -26.29
CA ILE A 340 -15.52 1.89 -25.03
C ILE A 340 -14.06 1.47 -25.22
N ALA A 341 -13.80 0.41 -25.99
CA ALA A 341 -12.44 -0.02 -26.31
C ALA A 341 -11.66 1.05 -27.10
N ASP A 342 -12.29 1.71 -28.08
CA ASP A 342 -11.67 2.80 -28.84
C ASP A 342 -11.37 4.03 -27.94
N ILE A 343 -12.26 4.35 -26.99
CA ILE A 343 -12.04 5.40 -25.97
C ILE A 343 -10.83 5.02 -25.10
N ALA A 344 -10.81 3.81 -24.56
CA ALA A 344 -9.73 3.31 -23.72
C ALA A 344 -8.37 3.32 -24.43
N GLU A 345 -8.30 2.84 -25.68
CA GLU A 345 -7.07 2.87 -26.50
C GLU A 345 -6.61 4.30 -26.75
N SER A 346 -7.52 5.23 -27.05
CA SER A 346 -7.19 6.62 -27.35
C SER A 346 -6.55 7.33 -26.16
N TRP A 347 -7.20 7.29 -25.00
CA TRP A 347 -6.69 7.92 -23.78
C TRP A 347 -5.39 7.28 -23.30
N SER A 348 -5.30 5.95 -23.35
CA SER A 348 -4.07 5.23 -22.96
C SER A 348 -2.88 5.57 -23.88
N ALA A 349 -3.12 5.73 -25.18
CA ALA A 349 -2.08 6.10 -26.13
C ALA A 349 -1.62 7.56 -25.98
N GLU A 350 -2.51 8.47 -25.56
CA GLU A 350 -2.16 9.85 -25.24
C GLU A 350 -1.27 9.88 -23.99
N LEU A 351 -1.66 9.13 -22.96
CA LEU A 351 -0.89 8.98 -21.73
C LEU A 351 0.52 8.45 -21.99
N GLU A 352 0.66 7.36 -22.75
CA GLU A 352 1.97 6.80 -23.12
C GLU A 352 2.84 7.81 -23.87
N ALA A 353 2.23 8.60 -24.77
CA ALA A 353 2.95 9.59 -25.56
C ALA A 353 3.49 10.75 -24.69
N GLU A 354 2.78 11.09 -23.62
CA GLU A 354 3.21 12.08 -22.66
C GLU A 354 4.36 11.57 -21.80
N LEU A 355 4.19 10.38 -21.25
CA LEU A 355 5.07 9.77 -20.28
C LEU A 355 6.35 9.18 -20.82
N GLY A 356 6.36 8.85 -22.10
CA GLY A 356 7.57 8.51 -22.82
C GLY A 356 8.54 9.71 -23.00
N GLN A 357 8.18 10.92 -22.57
CA GLN A 357 9.06 12.09 -22.57
C GLN A 357 10.01 12.08 -21.36
N THR A 358 11.13 12.80 -21.50
CA THR A 358 12.09 13.00 -20.42
C THR A 358 11.44 13.78 -19.28
N ALA A 359 11.41 13.20 -18.08
CA ALA A 359 10.94 13.84 -16.85
C ALA A 359 12.05 14.63 -16.14
N PHE A 360 13.23 14.03 -15.99
CA PHE A 360 14.39 14.68 -15.36
C PHE A 360 15.70 14.10 -15.90
N GLU A 361 16.83 14.74 -15.59
CA GLU A 361 18.17 14.22 -15.89
C GLU A 361 18.87 13.71 -14.60
N SER A 362 19.58 12.59 -14.68
CA SER A 362 20.49 12.16 -13.61
C SER A 362 21.94 12.31 -14.03
N GLU A 363 22.78 12.95 -13.20
CA GLU A 363 24.23 13.05 -13.45
C GLU A 363 24.97 11.74 -13.17
N VAL A 364 24.31 10.82 -12.45
CA VAL A 364 24.81 9.51 -12.04
C VAL A 364 23.89 8.39 -12.54
N GLU A 365 24.35 7.15 -12.48
CA GLU A 365 23.49 5.99 -12.69
C GLU A 365 22.65 5.77 -11.43
N LEU A 366 21.35 5.60 -11.59
CA LEU A 366 20.38 5.31 -10.52
C LEU A 366 20.19 3.80 -10.44
N ASP A 367 20.36 3.26 -9.24
CA ASP A 367 20.31 1.82 -8.95
C ASP A 367 18.97 1.45 -8.31
N ALA A 368 18.01 1.03 -9.13
CA ALA A 368 16.71 0.49 -8.73
C ALA A 368 16.68 -1.06 -8.89
N THR A 369 17.84 -1.70 -8.77
CA THR A 369 17.94 -3.16 -8.79
C THR A 369 17.49 -3.77 -7.46
N PHE A 370 17.32 -5.09 -7.44
CA PHE A 370 17.01 -5.82 -6.21
C PHE A 370 18.16 -5.87 -5.20
N ASP A 371 19.29 -5.22 -5.46
CA ASP A 371 20.29 -4.92 -4.43
C ASP A 371 19.69 -4.10 -3.28
N ASN A 372 18.58 -3.40 -3.49
CA ASN A 372 17.84 -2.67 -2.46
C ASN A 372 17.32 -3.54 -1.30
N TYR A 373 17.20 -4.86 -1.48
CA TYR A 373 16.88 -5.78 -0.38
C TYR A 373 18.05 -5.95 0.58
N ALA A 374 19.25 -5.78 0.06
CA ALA A 374 20.51 -6.06 0.71
C ALA A 374 21.15 -4.77 1.25
N VAL A 375 21.28 -3.76 0.40
CA VAL A 375 22.09 -2.56 0.67
C VAL A 375 21.33 -1.27 0.37
N GLU A 376 21.86 -0.17 0.88
CA GLU A 376 21.46 1.18 0.50
C GLU A 376 21.72 1.41 -1.01
N THR A 377 20.71 1.88 -1.74
CA THR A 377 20.86 2.31 -3.14
C THR A 377 20.62 3.82 -3.28
N ASN A 378 21.24 4.43 -4.29
CA ASN A 378 21.04 5.86 -4.51
C ASN A 378 19.64 6.19 -5.05
N TRP A 379 18.96 5.24 -5.70
CA TRP A 379 17.54 5.37 -6.00
C TRP A 379 16.69 5.35 -4.72
N GLY A 380 16.96 4.39 -3.81
CA GLY A 380 16.29 4.31 -2.52
C GLY A 380 16.43 5.60 -1.71
N ASN A 381 17.62 6.18 -1.70
CA ASN A 381 17.89 7.47 -1.08
C ASN A 381 17.09 8.61 -1.73
N LEU A 382 17.18 8.74 -3.05
CA LEU A 382 16.48 9.79 -3.81
C LEU A 382 14.97 9.76 -3.55
N MET A 383 14.39 8.56 -3.62
CA MET A 383 12.97 8.35 -3.40
C MET A 383 12.56 8.66 -1.97
N THR A 384 13.26 8.13 -0.97
CA THR A 384 12.88 8.37 0.44
C THR A 384 13.12 9.82 0.85
N ASP A 385 14.11 10.51 0.28
CA ASP A 385 14.28 11.96 0.43
C ASP A 385 13.09 12.72 -0.11
N THR A 386 12.58 12.30 -1.26
CA THR A 386 11.37 12.84 -1.85
C THR A 386 10.14 12.49 -1.00
N MET A 387 10.00 11.27 -0.47
CA MET A 387 8.89 10.94 0.44
C MET A 387 8.86 11.82 1.69
N ARG A 388 10.01 12.27 2.20
CA ARG A 388 10.06 13.22 3.34
C ARG A 388 9.45 14.58 3.04
N SER A 389 9.39 15.02 1.77
CA SER A 389 8.71 16.28 1.43
C SER A 389 7.19 16.16 1.46
N VAL A 390 6.61 14.97 1.66
CA VAL A 390 5.14 14.79 1.71
C VAL A 390 4.49 15.64 2.81
N GLY A 391 5.25 15.95 3.86
CA GLY A 391 4.84 16.84 4.94
C GLY A 391 4.44 18.25 4.47
N GLU A 392 4.87 18.69 3.28
CA GLU A 392 4.43 19.95 2.69
C GLU A 392 2.92 20.00 2.41
N ILE A 393 2.28 18.84 2.14
CA ILE A 393 0.83 18.72 1.95
C ILE A 393 0.09 19.04 3.27
N GLY A 394 0.62 18.54 4.39
CA GLY A 394 0.00 18.64 5.72
C GLY A 394 0.52 19.78 6.61
N ASP A 395 1.45 20.60 6.14
CA ASP A 395 2.24 21.54 6.98
C ASP A 395 2.93 20.84 8.19
N ILE A 396 3.44 19.61 7.98
CA ILE A 396 4.13 18.79 8.99
C ILE A 396 5.61 18.62 8.60
N GLU A 397 6.53 18.74 9.56
CA GLU A 397 7.93 18.41 9.34
C GLU A 397 8.13 16.90 9.51
N VAL A 398 8.43 16.20 8.43
CA VAL A 398 8.66 14.74 8.45
C VAL A 398 10.12 14.45 8.81
N ASP A 399 10.31 13.74 9.92
CA ASP A 399 11.63 13.41 10.45
C ASP A 399 12.29 12.28 9.64
N ILE A 400 11.52 11.24 9.32
CA ILE A 400 12.00 9.98 8.74
C ILE A 400 11.12 9.62 7.55
N ALA A 401 11.69 9.05 6.50
CA ALA A 401 10.92 8.29 5.52
C ALA A 401 11.51 6.92 5.30
N ALA A 402 10.67 5.97 4.95
CA ALA A 402 11.06 4.60 4.68
C ALA A 402 10.26 4.00 3.51
N GLN A 403 10.89 3.06 2.82
CA GLN A 403 10.29 2.31 1.73
C GLN A 403 10.73 0.85 1.81
N ASN A 404 9.76 -0.07 1.89
CA ASN A 404 10.03 -1.50 1.80
C ASN A 404 10.62 -1.85 0.42
N ALA A 405 11.65 -2.69 0.40
CA ALA A 405 12.37 -3.05 -0.83
C ALA A 405 11.46 -3.67 -1.91
N GLY A 406 10.40 -4.37 -1.49
CA GLY A 406 9.44 -5.00 -2.40
C GLY A 406 8.58 -4.04 -3.22
N GLY A 407 8.43 -2.80 -2.76
CA GLY A 407 7.73 -1.75 -3.50
C GLY A 407 8.59 -1.08 -4.59
N ILE A 408 9.90 -1.33 -4.62
CA ILE A 408 10.79 -0.90 -5.72
C ILE A 408 10.89 -2.04 -6.74
N ARG A 409 10.45 -1.77 -7.97
CA ARG A 409 10.28 -2.76 -9.04
C ARG A 409 11.23 -2.49 -10.22
N GLY A 410 11.11 -3.30 -11.26
CA GLY A 410 11.88 -3.16 -12.50
C GLY A 410 13.22 -3.92 -12.53
N ASP A 411 13.90 -4.04 -11.40
CA ASP A 411 15.23 -4.66 -11.28
C ASP A 411 16.22 -4.12 -12.34
N SER A 412 16.35 -2.78 -12.38
CA SER A 412 17.05 -2.09 -13.46
C SER A 412 17.86 -0.88 -12.98
N THR A 413 18.82 -0.48 -13.81
CA THR A 413 19.55 0.78 -13.64
C THR A 413 19.12 1.81 -14.69
N HIS A 414 19.15 3.09 -14.30
CA HIS A 414 18.71 4.20 -15.14
C HIS A 414 19.75 5.33 -15.17
N GLY A 415 19.86 6.04 -16.30
CA GLY A 415 20.87 7.08 -16.48
C GLY A 415 22.31 6.56 -16.59
N PRO A 416 23.34 7.42 -16.47
CA PRO A 416 23.25 8.88 -16.45
C PRO A 416 22.61 9.46 -17.72
N GLY A 417 21.92 10.58 -17.59
CA GLY A 417 21.21 11.28 -18.66
C GLY A 417 19.71 11.37 -18.44
N GLU A 418 18.96 11.49 -19.54
CA GLU A 418 17.51 11.66 -19.55
C GLU A 418 16.80 10.41 -19.00
N ILE A 419 15.94 10.63 -18.00
CA ILE A 419 15.08 9.61 -17.39
C ILE A 419 13.64 9.92 -17.81
N PRO A 420 12.94 9.01 -18.52
CA PRO A 420 11.54 9.21 -18.87
C PRO A 420 10.62 9.01 -17.65
N GLY A 421 9.45 9.63 -17.68
CA GLY A 421 8.45 9.43 -16.63
C GLY A 421 8.09 7.95 -16.46
N THR A 422 7.93 7.22 -17.57
CA THR A 422 7.70 5.76 -17.55
C THR A 422 8.71 4.97 -16.72
N ALA A 423 9.97 5.43 -16.58
CA ALA A 423 10.96 4.70 -15.80
C ALA A 423 10.69 4.73 -14.29
N VAL A 424 10.35 5.89 -13.72
CA VAL A 424 10.02 6.02 -12.28
C VAL A 424 8.82 5.17 -11.90
N MET A 425 7.99 5.01 -12.89
CA MET A 425 6.69 4.43 -12.83
C MET A 425 6.71 2.92 -12.99
N ASP A 426 7.57 2.41 -13.86
CA ASP A 426 7.95 1.01 -13.88
C ASP A 426 8.60 0.57 -12.54
N ILE A 427 9.29 1.50 -11.87
CA ILE A 427 9.89 1.26 -10.55
C ILE A 427 8.84 1.30 -9.43
N LEU A 428 7.81 2.14 -9.53
CA LEU A 428 6.77 2.33 -8.51
C LEU A 428 5.36 2.09 -9.08
N PRO A 429 5.04 0.85 -9.50
CA PRO A 429 3.83 0.58 -10.27
C PRO A 429 2.57 0.40 -9.41
N PHE A 430 2.72 0.35 -8.08
CA PHE A 430 1.61 0.09 -7.18
C PHE A 430 0.88 1.40 -6.81
N PRO A 431 -0.45 1.36 -6.72
CA PRO A 431 -1.28 2.51 -6.32
C PRO A 431 -1.23 2.73 -4.80
N ASN A 432 -0.04 2.69 -4.21
CA ASN A 432 0.14 2.95 -2.78
C ASN A 432 0.10 4.45 -2.53
N GLU A 433 -0.52 4.90 -1.44
CA GLU A 433 -0.38 6.27 -0.94
C GLU A 433 0.81 6.43 0.02
N ILE A 434 1.24 7.68 0.26
CA ILE A 434 2.23 8.00 1.29
C ILE A 434 1.51 8.49 2.54
N GLU A 435 1.61 7.72 3.61
CA GLU A 435 1.06 8.08 4.91
C GLU A 435 2.18 8.53 5.87
N VAL A 436 1.83 9.36 6.84
CA VAL A 436 2.73 9.76 7.93
C VAL A 436 2.14 9.35 9.26
N VAL A 437 2.90 8.56 10.02
CA VAL A 437 2.55 8.12 11.37
C VAL A 437 3.42 8.80 12.42
N GLU A 438 2.80 9.11 13.56
CA GLU A 438 3.47 9.57 14.78
C GLU A 438 3.89 8.34 15.60
N ILE A 439 5.20 8.15 15.76
CA ILE A 439 5.78 7.02 16.51
C ILE A 439 6.88 7.47 17.48
N THR A 440 7.13 6.67 18.51
CA THR A 440 8.21 6.91 19.48
C THR A 440 9.57 6.49 18.95
N GLY A 441 10.66 7.02 19.53
CA GLY A 441 12.02 6.58 19.20
C GLY A 441 12.26 5.09 19.45
N GLU A 442 11.62 4.50 20.47
CA GLU A 442 11.62 3.05 20.72
C GLU A 442 11.00 2.30 19.53
N GLN A 443 9.81 2.72 19.08
CA GLN A 443 9.14 2.12 17.91
C GLN A 443 9.94 2.27 16.61
N VAL A 444 10.66 3.39 16.41
CA VAL A 444 11.56 3.54 15.27
C VAL A 444 12.65 2.47 15.28
N ARG A 445 13.28 2.20 16.43
CA ARG A 445 14.31 1.14 16.54
C ARG A 445 13.70 -0.23 16.28
N ASP A 446 12.58 -0.52 16.93
CA ASP A 446 11.91 -1.81 16.81
C ASP A 446 11.51 -2.08 15.36
N TYR A 447 11.04 -1.06 14.63
CA TYR A 447 10.70 -1.18 13.21
C TYR A 447 11.94 -1.43 12.35
N LEU A 448 13.01 -0.66 12.54
CA LEU A 448 14.25 -0.88 11.80
C LEU A 448 14.82 -2.29 12.05
N GLU A 449 14.71 -2.81 13.28
CA GLU A 449 15.12 -4.17 13.63
C GLU A 449 14.21 -5.23 13.02
N SER A 450 12.88 -5.01 12.97
CA SER A 450 11.93 -5.95 12.37
C SER A 450 12.13 -6.12 10.87
N GLU A 451 12.62 -5.09 10.19
CA GLU A 451 12.92 -5.15 8.75
C GLU A 451 14.21 -5.94 8.45
N VAL A 452 15.10 -6.13 9.43
CA VAL A 452 16.29 -6.99 9.29
C VAL A 452 15.88 -8.46 9.36
N ARG A 453 15.59 -9.05 8.20
CA ARG A 453 15.03 -10.41 8.09
C ARG A 453 15.75 -11.31 7.08
N SER A 454 15.69 -12.62 7.31
CA SER A 454 16.29 -13.60 6.40
C SER A 454 15.43 -13.79 5.15
N HIS A 455 16.04 -13.77 3.96
CA HIS A 455 15.36 -14.06 2.70
C HIS A 455 15.35 -15.59 2.43
N PRO A 456 14.29 -16.19 1.84
CA PRO A 456 14.04 -17.63 1.86
C PRO A 456 15.06 -18.48 1.08
N ASP A 457 15.93 -17.86 0.28
CA ASP A 457 16.97 -18.55 -0.49
C ASP A 457 18.41 -18.19 -0.08
N ASP A 458 18.64 -17.34 0.94
CA ASP A 458 19.95 -16.67 1.07
C ASP A 458 20.93 -17.19 2.12
N GLN A 459 22.16 -17.28 1.62
CA GLN A 459 23.39 -17.74 2.27
C GLN A 459 24.11 -16.59 3.04
N PHE A 460 23.45 -15.43 3.25
CA PHE A 460 24.03 -14.17 3.73
C PHE A 460 23.53 -13.69 5.11
N GLY A 461 22.61 -14.42 5.75
CA GLY A 461 21.95 -14.00 6.99
C GLY A 461 20.82 -13.00 6.75
N ALA A 462 20.33 -12.35 7.82
CA ALA A 462 19.26 -11.37 7.74
C ALA A 462 19.72 -10.08 7.02
N GLN A 463 18.79 -9.43 6.32
CA GLN A 463 19.01 -8.22 5.53
C GLN A 463 17.91 -7.20 5.83
N PRO A 464 18.20 -5.90 5.85
CA PRO A 464 17.26 -4.85 6.26
C PRO A 464 16.06 -4.67 5.32
N ALA A 465 16.09 -5.14 4.06
CA ALA A 465 14.94 -5.14 3.14
C ALA A 465 14.12 -3.82 3.05
N ILE A 466 14.76 -2.68 3.31
CA ILE A 466 14.17 -1.35 3.42
C ILE A 466 15.16 -0.31 2.88
N GLN A 467 14.65 0.84 2.44
CA GLN A 467 15.43 2.04 2.13
C GLN A 467 14.93 3.18 3.03
N VAL A 468 15.79 4.12 3.42
CA VAL A 468 15.45 5.13 4.44
C VAL A 468 15.98 6.54 4.11
N SER A 469 15.34 7.56 4.67
CA SER A 469 15.81 8.95 4.71
C SER A 469 15.59 9.56 6.09
N GLY A 470 16.41 10.54 6.46
CA GLY A 470 16.32 11.25 7.75
C GLY A 470 16.84 10.45 8.95
N VAL A 471 17.07 9.15 8.78
CA VAL A 471 17.65 8.24 9.76
C VAL A 471 18.91 7.56 9.20
N SER A 472 19.90 7.36 10.07
CA SER A 472 21.03 6.47 9.80
C SER A 472 21.22 5.49 10.96
N TYR A 473 21.65 4.27 10.68
CA TYR A 473 21.84 3.25 11.70
C TYR A 473 22.87 2.20 11.31
N GLU A 474 23.31 1.46 12.33
CA GLU A 474 24.14 0.27 12.18
C GLU A 474 23.31 -0.98 12.42
N TRP A 475 23.64 -2.07 11.74
CA TRP A 475 22.93 -3.34 11.92
C TRP A 475 23.85 -4.55 11.74
N SER A 476 23.44 -5.69 12.29
CA SER A 476 24.05 -6.99 11.99
C SER A 476 22.99 -8.03 11.66
N GLY A 477 23.30 -8.85 10.66
CA GLY A 477 22.43 -9.94 10.20
C GLY A 477 23.07 -11.32 10.29
N HIS A 478 24.21 -11.45 10.98
CA HIS A 478 24.96 -12.70 11.08
C HIS A 478 24.73 -13.43 12.41
N ALA A 479 24.58 -14.76 12.35
CA ALA A 479 24.35 -15.67 13.48
C ALA A 479 23.06 -15.38 14.29
N ASP A 480 22.92 -15.98 15.48
CA ASP A 480 21.72 -15.96 16.33
C ASP A 480 21.34 -14.55 16.89
N GLU A 481 21.99 -13.48 16.45
CA GLU A 481 21.84 -12.11 16.95
C GLU A 481 21.67 -11.12 15.77
N VAL A 482 20.42 -10.94 15.35
CA VAL A 482 20.02 -9.76 14.56
C VAL A 482 19.92 -8.58 15.53
N TRP A 483 20.44 -7.42 15.14
CA TRP A 483 20.30 -6.19 15.92
C TRP A 483 20.43 -4.94 15.06
N VAL A 484 19.86 -3.85 15.56
CA VAL A 484 20.04 -2.48 15.08
C VAL A 484 20.56 -1.61 16.25
N ASP A 485 21.62 -0.83 16.00
CA ASP A 485 22.23 0.06 17.00
C ASP A 485 22.73 1.36 16.35
N ASN A 486 23.20 2.31 17.16
CA ASN A 486 23.73 3.60 16.70
C ASN A 486 22.77 4.31 15.73
N VAL A 487 21.50 4.37 16.12
CA VAL A 487 20.43 5.02 15.37
C VAL A 487 20.50 6.53 15.59
N PHE A 488 20.61 7.28 14.50
CA PHE A 488 20.65 8.74 14.48
C PHE A 488 19.54 9.29 13.59
N VAL A 489 18.74 10.21 14.11
CA VAL A 489 17.68 10.92 13.37
C VAL A 489 18.09 12.38 13.20
N GLY A 490 18.12 12.88 11.96
CA GLY A 490 18.68 14.21 11.65
C GLY A 490 20.15 14.36 12.07
N GLY A 491 20.86 13.23 12.16
CA GLY A 491 22.22 13.12 12.67
C GLY A 491 22.32 13.01 14.20
N GLU A 492 21.31 13.37 14.99
CA GLU A 492 21.35 13.30 16.46
C GLU A 492 21.02 11.87 16.97
N PRO A 493 21.62 11.40 18.08
CA PRO A 493 21.24 10.13 18.69
C PRO A 493 19.73 10.10 18.99
N ILE A 494 19.05 9.04 18.56
CA ILE A 494 17.61 8.93 18.76
C ILE A 494 17.27 8.83 20.26
N ASP A 495 16.21 9.53 20.67
CA ASP A 495 15.67 9.53 22.03
C ASP A 495 14.43 8.63 22.07
N ASP A 496 14.50 7.55 22.84
CA ASP A 496 13.45 6.51 22.88
C ASP A 496 12.08 7.07 23.32
N GLU A 497 12.07 8.10 24.18
CA GLU A 497 10.84 8.73 24.67
C GLU A 497 10.33 9.87 23.76
N ALA A 498 11.15 10.32 22.80
CA ALA A 498 10.75 11.36 21.85
C ALA A 498 9.85 10.79 20.76
N THR A 499 9.10 11.70 20.15
CA THR A 499 8.16 11.39 19.07
C THR A 499 8.75 11.86 17.74
N TYR A 500 8.53 11.05 16.70
CA TYR A 500 9.00 11.27 15.34
C TYR A 500 7.86 11.08 14.35
N TYR A 501 7.85 11.88 13.28
CA TYR A 501 6.96 11.71 12.14
C TYR A 501 7.66 10.86 11.06
N LEU A 502 7.11 9.68 10.80
CA LEU A 502 7.64 8.74 9.81
C LEU A 502 6.70 8.63 8.61
N ALA A 503 7.19 8.99 7.43
CA ALA A 503 6.51 8.78 6.16
C ALA A 503 6.81 7.38 5.60
N HIS A 504 5.77 6.67 5.14
CA HIS A 504 5.90 5.36 4.49
C HIS A 504 4.75 5.16 3.50
N ASN A 505 4.85 4.18 2.61
CA ASN A 505 3.66 3.69 1.91
C ASN A 505 2.64 3.05 2.88
N ASP A 506 1.36 3.28 2.58
CA ASP A 506 0.18 2.69 3.21
C ASP A 506 0.25 1.15 3.35
N TYR A 507 0.75 0.44 2.33
CA TYR A 507 0.91 -1.02 2.36
C TYR A 507 1.74 -1.46 3.57
N SER A 508 2.88 -0.82 3.84
CA SER A 508 3.74 -1.24 4.94
C SER A 508 3.26 -0.74 6.29
N ILE A 509 2.59 0.42 6.34
CA ILE A 509 1.92 0.87 7.57
C ILE A 509 0.82 -0.11 7.97
N GLY A 510 -0.03 -0.51 7.02
CA GLY A 510 -1.12 -1.46 7.27
C GLY A 510 -0.67 -2.88 7.59
N ASN A 511 0.51 -3.31 7.11
CA ASN A 511 1.05 -4.66 7.32
C ASN A 511 2.15 -4.76 8.40
N SER A 512 2.47 -3.67 9.09
CA SER A 512 3.44 -3.66 10.20
C SER A 512 2.73 -3.60 11.55
N ASP A 513 3.01 -4.57 12.43
CA ASP A 513 2.50 -4.57 13.81
C ASP A 513 2.96 -3.33 14.60
N ILE A 514 4.07 -2.68 14.19
CA ILE A 514 4.64 -1.51 14.88
C ILE A 514 4.07 -0.22 14.30
N LEU A 515 4.08 -0.06 12.96
CA LEU A 515 3.62 1.17 12.32
C LEU A 515 2.09 1.33 12.43
N SER A 516 1.32 0.24 12.37
CA SER A 516 -0.13 0.27 12.52
C SER A 516 -0.61 0.67 13.94
N GLU A 517 0.29 0.64 14.93
CA GLU A 517 0.03 1.18 16.28
C GLU A 517 0.29 2.70 16.38
N GLY A 518 1.00 3.28 15.40
CA GLY A 518 1.25 4.70 15.30
C GLY A 518 -0.03 5.51 15.05
N GLU A 519 -0.07 6.75 15.51
CA GLU A 519 -1.18 7.66 15.17
C GLU A 519 -0.99 8.17 13.75
N LEU A 520 -1.92 7.86 12.85
CA LEU A 520 -1.94 8.42 11.48
C LEU A 520 -2.19 9.93 11.55
N VAL A 521 -1.24 10.70 11.02
CA VAL A 521 -1.21 12.17 11.11
C VAL A 521 -1.46 12.83 9.76
N LEU A 522 -1.10 12.14 8.68
CA LEU A 522 -1.31 12.56 7.30
C LEU A 522 -1.56 11.32 6.43
N GLU A 523 -2.64 11.36 5.66
CA GLU A 523 -2.84 10.59 4.44
C GLU A 523 -2.51 11.54 3.30
N SER A 524 -1.60 11.18 2.38
CA SER A 524 -1.24 12.12 1.30
C SER A 524 -2.41 12.38 0.36
N GLY A 525 -3.34 11.44 0.17
CA GLY A 525 -4.36 11.51 -0.88
C GLY A 525 -3.72 11.57 -2.27
N GLN A 526 -2.49 11.08 -2.37
CA GLN A 526 -1.66 11.06 -3.57
C GLN A 526 -1.00 9.70 -3.60
N PHE A 527 -1.04 9.02 -4.74
CA PHE A 527 -0.21 7.83 -4.86
C PHE A 527 1.28 8.20 -4.70
N GLN A 528 2.12 7.20 -4.49
CA GLN A 528 3.53 7.35 -4.18
C GLN A 528 4.36 7.66 -5.44
N GLY A 529 4.21 6.86 -6.50
CA GLY A 529 4.86 7.11 -7.78
C GLY A 529 4.67 8.53 -8.38
N PRO A 530 3.44 9.12 -8.39
CA PRO A 530 3.11 10.42 -8.95
C PRO A 530 3.92 11.48 -8.25
N TYR A 531 3.73 11.45 -6.93
CA TYR A 531 4.30 12.38 -6.02
C TYR A 531 5.82 12.39 -6.15
N ILE A 532 6.45 11.21 -6.23
CA ILE A 532 7.89 11.11 -6.42
C ILE A 532 8.32 11.68 -7.76
N LEU A 533 7.64 11.34 -8.85
CA LEU A 533 8.07 11.80 -10.17
C LEU A 533 7.95 13.31 -10.31
N ASP A 534 6.93 13.92 -9.73
CA ASP A 534 6.67 15.34 -9.91
C ASP A 534 7.65 16.19 -9.11
N GLN A 535 8.00 15.72 -7.92
CA GLN A 535 9.12 16.25 -7.15
C GLN A 535 10.47 16.08 -7.87
N LEU A 536 10.64 15.05 -8.72
CA LEU A 536 11.85 14.87 -9.53
C LEU A 536 11.84 15.75 -10.78
N GLU A 537 10.69 15.99 -11.42
CA GLU A 537 10.55 16.98 -12.49
C GLU A 537 10.97 18.37 -12.02
N GLU A 538 10.48 18.78 -10.86
CA GLU A 538 10.78 20.10 -10.29
C GLU A 538 12.27 20.28 -9.98
N LYS A 539 12.97 19.18 -9.66
CA LYS A 539 14.42 19.19 -9.42
C LYS A 539 15.22 19.37 -10.72
N ASP A 540 14.65 19.10 -11.90
CA ASP A 540 15.24 19.06 -13.25
C ASP A 540 16.45 18.10 -13.40
N THR A 541 17.42 18.15 -12.48
CA THR A 541 18.65 17.38 -12.47
C THR A 541 18.98 16.88 -11.07
N VAL A 542 19.25 15.58 -10.95
CA VAL A 542 19.62 14.94 -9.68
C VAL A 542 20.98 14.25 -9.75
N ALA A 543 21.62 14.09 -8.60
CA ALA A 543 22.88 13.36 -8.47
C ALA A 543 22.94 12.66 -7.10
N PRO A 544 21.98 11.76 -6.79
CA PRO A 544 21.96 11.12 -5.48
C PRO A 544 23.16 10.17 -5.31
N GLU A 545 23.71 10.16 -4.12
CA GLU A 545 24.82 9.29 -3.73
C GLU A 545 24.35 8.31 -2.64
N ARG A 546 25.17 7.28 -2.39
CA ARG A 546 25.04 6.47 -1.18
C ARG A 546 25.72 7.24 -0.05
N GLU A 547 25.01 7.48 1.04
CA GLU A 547 25.36 8.42 2.11
C GLU A 547 25.59 7.70 3.45
N ASN A 548 25.71 6.37 3.44
CA ASN A 548 25.92 5.55 4.63
C ASN A 548 24.76 5.62 5.63
N ARG A 549 23.52 5.66 5.12
CA ARG A 549 22.29 5.60 5.93
C ARG A 549 22.13 4.24 6.62
N MET A 550 22.64 3.18 6.00
CA MET A 550 22.49 1.81 6.50
C MET A 550 23.84 1.10 6.51
N LEU A 551 24.44 0.93 7.70
CA LEU A 551 25.80 0.39 7.84
C LEU A 551 25.81 -0.98 8.51
N ARG A 552 26.19 -2.00 7.75
CA ARG A 552 26.40 -3.34 8.29
C ARG A 552 27.66 -3.42 9.17
N VAL A 553 27.57 -4.09 10.30
CA VAL A 553 28.66 -4.40 11.23
C VAL A 553 28.69 -5.90 11.50
N ASP A 554 29.73 -6.58 11.01
CA ASP A 554 29.92 -8.01 11.23
C ASP A 554 30.88 -8.30 12.39
N GLU A 555 31.84 -7.42 12.63
CA GLU A 555 32.75 -7.50 13.79
C GLU A 555 33.07 -6.08 14.32
N GLU A 556 32.91 -5.88 15.62
CA GLU A 556 33.42 -4.70 16.31
C GLU A 556 34.80 -4.97 16.92
N VAL A 557 35.80 -4.17 16.57
CA VAL A 557 37.16 -4.25 17.13
C VAL A 557 37.40 -3.13 18.15
N ALA A 558 38.44 -3.31 18.97
CA ALA A 558 38.79 -2.32 19.99
C ALA A 558 39.07 -0.94 19.38
N ALA A 559 38.70 0.11 20.13
CA ALA A 559 38.83 1.50 19.70
C ALA A 559 40.24 1.84 19.16
N ALA A 560 40.27 2.56 18.04
CA ALA A 560 41.48 2.87 17.31
C ALA A 560 42.40 3.78 18.13
N THR A 561 43.70 3.48 18.09
CA THR A 561 44.70 4.39 18.62
C THR A 561 45.05 5.45 17.57
N VAL A 562 45.15 6.71 18.00
CA VAL A 562 45.36 7.86 17.10
C VAL A 562 46.81 8.35 17.19
N ALA A 563 47.49 8.44 16.05
CA ALA A 563 48.82 9.01 15.93
C ALA A 563 48.84 10.17 14.93
N HIS A 564 49.48 11.27 15.32
CA HIS A 564 49.60 12.49 14.51
C HIS A 564 50.98 12.62 13.87
N ASP A 565 51.02 12.94 12.59
CA ASP A 565 52.19 13.46 11.87
C ASP A 565 51.90 14.85 11.27
N GLU A 566 52.91 15.52 10.67
CA GLU A 566 52.75 16.90 10.16
C GLU A 566 51.66 17.04 9.06
N GLU A 567 51.39 15.98 8.28
CA GLU A 567 50.44 16.00 7.15
C GLU A 567 49.37 14.89 7.24
N THR A 568 49.51 13.93 8.16
CA THR A 568 48.61 12.76 8.22
C THR A 568 48.22 12.36 9.64
N ILE A 569 47.07 11.72 9.77
CA ILE A 569 46.63 11.03 10.99
C ILE A 569 46.59 9.53 10.68
N THR A 570 47.19 8.73 11.55
CA THR A 570 47.13 7.26 11.47
C THR A 570 46.28 6.71 12.60
N LEU A 571 45.26 5.94 12.22
CA LEU A 571 44.40 5.16 13.10
C LEU A 571 44.87 3.71 13.08
N THR A 572 45.29 3.18 14.23
CA THR A 572 45.71 1.77 14.35
C THR A 572 44.65 0.97 15.09
N ILE A 573 44.17 -0.09 14.45
CA ILE A 573 43.20 -1.06 14.99
C ILE A 573 43.79 -2.47 15.02
N ASP A 574 43.21 -3.36 15.82
CA ASP A 574 43.53 -4.79 15.78
C ASP A 574 42.95 -5.42 14.50
N VAL A 575 43.66 -6.40 13.92
CA VAL A 575 43.09 -7.23 12.85
C VAL A 575 41.94 -8.05 13.43
N PRO A 576 40.73 -8.05 12.81
CA PRO A 576 39.59 -8.85 13.27
C PRO A 576 39.94 -10.31 13.52
N SER A 577 39.29 -10.89 14.53
CA SER A 577 39.53 -12.29 14.86
C SER A 577 39.10 -13.18 13.69
N GLY A 578 40.04 -13.95 13.13
CA GLY A 578 39.75 -14.78 11.97
C GLY A 578 39.62 -14.03 10.64
N ALA A 579 40.27 -12.87 10.46
CA ALA A 579 40.47 -12.29 9.12
C ALA A 579 41.59 -13.03 8.36
N ALA A 580 41.32 -13.47 7.13
CA ALA A 580 42.30 -14.03 6.21
C ALA A 580 43.04 -12.92 5.41
N GLU A 581 42.30 -11.91 4.96
CA GLU A 581 42.82 -10.77 4.20
C GLU A 581 42.04 -9.49 4.51
N ILE A 582 42.74 -8.36 4.63
CA ILE A 582 42.13 -7.04 4.82
C ILE A 582 42.00 -6.34 3.46
N ALA A 583 40.83 -5.75 3.19
CA ALA A 583 40.63 -4.91 2.01
C ALA A 583 41.22 -3.50 2.26
N GLU A 584 42.51 -3.31 2.00
CA GLU A 584 43.21 -2.05 2.34
C GLU A 584 42.58 -0.79 1.70
N GLU A 585 41.86 -0.90 0.59
CA GLU A 585 41.21 0.22 -0.11
C GLU A 585 39.80 0.54 0.42
N SER A 586 39.24 -0.29 1.32
CA SER A 586 37.86 -0.15 1.81
C SER A 586 37.69 0.81 2.98
N PHE A 587 38.78 1.24 3.62
CA PHE A 587 38.70 1.94 4.90
C PHE A 587 38.16 3.37 4.75
N ARG A 588 37.16 3.68 5.57
CA ARG A 588 36.50 5.00 5.62
C ARG A 588 36.21 5.40 7.05
N ALA A 589 36.42 6.68 7.36
CA ALA A 589 35.97 7.27 8.61
C ALA A 589 34.58 7.85 8.39
N VAL A 590 33.62 7.56 9.26
CA VAL A 590 32.21 7.95 9.11
C VAL A 590 31.73 8.60 10.42
N ILE A 591 30.96 9.69 10.31
CA ILE A 591 30.34 10.37 11.46
C ILE A 591 28.83 10.11 11.53
N ARG A 592 28.16 10.59 12.58
CA ARG A 592 26.72 10.33 12.84
C ARG A 592 25.75 10.92 11.81
N THR A 593 26.21 11.81 10.93
CA THR A 593 25.43 12.37 9.82
C THR A 593 25.51 11.52 8.54
N GLY A 594 26.34 10.46 8.53
CA GLY A 594 26.62 9.65 7.34
C GLY A 594 27.80 10.16 6.51
N ASP A 595 28.20 11.42 6.68
CA ASP A 595 29.39 11.99 6.04
C ASP A 595 30.64 11.15 6.34
N ASP A 596 31.48 11.00 5.34
CA ASP A 596 32.66 10.17 5.45
C ASP A 596 33.92 10.78 4.82
N LEU A 597 35.04 10.11 5.09
CA LEU A 597 36.31 10.34 4.44
C LEU A 597 36.97 8.99 4.14
N ALA A 598 37.34 8.77 2.87
CA ALA A 598 38.14 7.62 2.47
C ALA A 598 39.59 7.72 2.97
N ALA A 599 40.16 6.60 3.37
CA ALA A 599 41.56 6.54 3.77
C ALA A 599 42.50 6.80 2.58
N THR A 600 43.59 7.52 2.83
CA THR A 600 44.68 7.73 1.85
C THR A 600 45.58 6.50 1.69
N GLY A 601 45.51 5.57 2.64
CA GLY A 601 46.12 4.24 2.55
C GLY A 601 45.93 3.44 3.82
N ALA A 602 45.99 2.12 3.71
CA ALA A 602 46.01 1.21 4.85
C ALA A 602 47.11 0.15 4.67
N SER A 603 47.59 -0.42 5.78
CA SER A 603 48.49 -1.58 5.73
C SER A 603 48.32 -2.48 6.94
N ALA A 604 48.21 -3.79 6.69
CA ALA A 604 48.14 -4.80 7.74
C ALA A 604 49.49 -5.51 7.94
N ASP A 605 49.90 -5.73 9.19
CA ASP A 605 51.12 -6.49 9.53
C ASP A 605 50.85 -7.89 10.11
N GLY A 606 49.57 -8.26 10.23
CA GLY A 606 49.07 -9.52 10.75
C GLY A 606 48.67 -9.49 12.22
N GLU A 607 48.97 -8.41 12.94
CA GLU A 607 48.44 -8.15 14.29
C GLU A 607 47.56 -6.90 14.28
N THR A 608 47.99 -5.85 13.59
CA THR A 608 47.27 -4.57 13.51
C THR A 608 47.10 -4.10 12.06
N VAL A 609 46.13 -3.21 11.86
CA VAL A 609 45.95 -2.44 10.62
C VAL A 609 46.20 -0.96 10.92
N ASP A 610 47.15 -0.38 10.21
CA ASP A 610 47.41 1.07 10.23
C ASP A 610 46.67 1.72 9.06
N VAL A 611 45.70 2.58 9.36
CA VAL A 611 44.89 3.32 8.37
C VAL A 611 45.25 4.80 8.43
N THR A 612 45.62 5.39 7.30
CA THR A 612 46.15 6.75 7.21
C THR A 612 45.19 7.68 6.47
N PHE A 613 44.95 8.85 7.04
CA PHE A 613 44.13 9.93 6.47
C PHE A 613 44.94 11.20 6.32
N ASP A 614 44.52 12.10 5.43
CA ASP A 614 44.95 13.49 5.46
C ASP A 614 44.50 14.13 6.79
N ALA A 615 45.42 14.81 7.47
CA ALA A 615 45.15 15.33 8.81
C ALA A 615 44.12 16.47 8.79
N ASP A 616 44.18 17.36 7.80
CA ASP A 616 43.29 18.52 7.71
C ASP A 616 41.87 18.05 7.34
N GLU A 617 41.74 17.08 6.44
CA GLU A 617 40.44 16.53 6.02
C GLU A 617 39.75 15.73 7.14
N LEU A 618 40.49 14.86 7.85
CA LEU A 618 39.91 14.08 8.94
C LEU A 618 39.50 14.95 10.13
N ALA A 619 40.29 15.99 10.45
CA ALA A 619 39.90 16.97 11.46
C ALA A 619 38.66 17.75 11.02
N ALA A 620 38.59 18.18 9.76
CA ALA A 620 37.41 18.87 9.24
C ALA A 620 36.14 18.01 9.30
N LEU A 621 36.23 16.70 9.04
CA LEU A 621 35.12 15.76 9.21
C LEU A 621 34.69 15.69 10.69
N ALA A 622 35.64 15.55 11.61
CA ALA A 622 35.33 15.47 13.04
C ALA A 622 34.73 16.77 13.60
N GLU A 623 35.07 17.95 13.07
CA GLU A 623 34.54 19.24 13.52
C GLU A 623 33.09 19.52 13.09
N GLN A 624 32.48 18.68 12.24
CA GLN A 624 31.11 18.92 11.76
C GLN A 624 30.04 18.72 12.84
N VAL A 625 30.36 18.01 13.93
CA VAL A 625 29.43 17.67 15.02
C VAL A 625 30.06 17.97 16.39
N ASP A 626 29.24 18.42 17.35
CA ASP A 626 29.71 18.89 18.68
C ASP A 626 30.29 17.76 19.57
N GLU A 627 29.86 16.52 19.34
CA GLU A 627 30.37 15.29 19.97
C GLU A 627 30.65 14.27 18.86
N PRO A 628 31.87 14.23 18.30
CA PRO A 628 32.10 13.47 17.09
C PRO A 628 32.21 11.98 17.42
N VAL A 629 31.11 11.27 17.16
CA VAL A 629 31.08 9.81 17.10
C VAL A 629 31.72 9.40 15.78
N LEU A 630 33.05 9.49 15.75
CA LEU A 630 33.87 9.11 14.60
C LEU A 630 34.09 7.60 14.65
N ARG A 631 33.70 6.91 13.58
CA ARG A 631 33.79 5.46 13.46
C ARG A 631 34.63 5.12 12.25
N LEU A 632 35.52 4.15 12.38
CA LEU A 632 36.31 3.62 11.29
C LEU A 632 35.66 2.32 10.81
N PHE A 633 35.26 2.29 9.55
CA PHE A 633 34.76 1.09 8.87
C PHE A 633 35.79 0.57 7.89
N GLY A 634 35.80 -0.74 7.69
CA GLY A 634 36.60 -1.41 6.67
C GLY A 634 36.08 -2.81 6.38
N GLU A 635 36.64 -3.45 5.36
CA GLU A 635 36.21 -4.76 4.89
C GLU A 635 37.33 -5.80 5.00
N TYR A 636 36.95 -7.06 5.23
CA TYR A 636 37.88 -8.18 5.31
C TYR A 636 37.29 -9.48 4.75
N GLU A 637 38.17 -10.36 4.27
CA GLU A 637 37.83 -11.73 3.93
C GLU A 637 37.98 -12.61 5.18
N PRO A 638 36.94 -13.32 5.63
CA PRO A 638 37.04 -14.19 6.80
C PRO A 638 37.86 -15.46 6.48
N ASP A 639 38.60 -15.94 7.47
CA ASP A 639 39.24 -17.25 7.49
C ASP A 639 38.17 -18.32 7.77
N GLN A 640 37.80 -19.07 6.74
CA GLN A 640 36.77 -20.11 6.80
C GLN A 640 37.05 -21.16 7.88
N ASP A 641 38.32 -21.41 8.23
CA ASP A 641 38.71 -22.39 9.27
C ASP A 641 38.52 -21.84 10.69
N ALA A 642 38.46 -20.51 10.88
CA ALA A 642 38.36 -19.86 12.19
C ALA A 642 36.91 -19.81 12.72
N TRP A 643 35.95 -19.77 11.82
CA TRP A 643 34.53 -19.57 12.14
C TRP A 643 33.65 -20.81 11.94
N ASP A 644 34.23 -21.97 11.59
CA ASP A 644 33.54 -23.27 11.43
C ASP A 644 32.35 -23.21 10.44
N TYR A 645 32.42 -22.31 9.43
CA TYR A 645 31.40 -22.17 8.38
C TYR A 645 31.62 -23.20 7.26
N GLU A 646 30.57 -23.94 6.84
CA GLU A 646 30.57 -24.84 5.67
C GLU A 646 29.99 -24.19 4.39
N PHE A 647 30.14 -22.87 4.20
CA PHE A 647 29.65 -22.18 2.99
C PHE A 647 30.78 -21.46 2.23
N GLU A 648 30.73 -21.51 0.89
CA GLU A 648 31.51 -20.61 0.02
C GLU A 648 30.98 -19.18 0.26
N VAL A 649 31.83 -18.19 0.52
CA VAL A 649 31.44 -16.77 0.59
C VAL A 649 30.67 -16.46 -0.70
N PRO A 650 29.35 -16.24 -0.67
CA PRO A 650 28.59 -16.14 -1.89
C PRO A 650 28.77 -14.75 -2.50
N THR A 651 28.62 -14.67 -3.81
CA THR A 651 28.73 -13.46 -4.63
C THR A 651 27.34 -12.83 -4.77
N SER A 652 26.95 -11.92 -3.88
CA SER A 652 25.92 -10.93 -4.23
C SER A 652 26.63 -9.64 -4.56
N ASP A 653 26.13 -8.90 -5.54
CA ASP A 653 26.79 -7.66 -5.99
C ASP A 653 26.84 -6.59 -4.86
N GLY A 654 25.98 -6.72 -3.84
CA GLY A 654 26.00 -5.91 -2.61
C GLY A 654 26.89 -6.41 -1.45
N TYR A 655 27.38 -7.67 -1.47
CA TYR A 655 28.15 -8.28 -0.36
C TYR A 655 29.31 -9.16 -0.83
N ASP A 656 30.46 -8.54 -1.05
CA ASP A 656 31.70 -9.27 -1.39
C ASP A 656 32.57 -9.63 -0.16
N ARG A 657 32.39 -8.95 0.98
CA ARG A 657 33.28 -9.02 2.17
C ARG A 657 32.55 -8.75 3.48
N PHE A 658 33.14 -9.22 4.59
CA PHE A 658 32.70 -8.88 5.95
C PHE A 658 33.11 -7.45 6.30
N LYS A 659 32.29 -6.75 7.09
CA LYS A 659 32.52 -5.37 7.52
C LYS A 659 32.91 -5.31 8.98
N LEU A 660 34.00 -4.60 9.28
CA LEU A 660 34.43 -4.31 10.63
C LEU A 660 34.13 -2.85 11.01
N LYS A 661 33.93 -2.60 12.30
CA LYS A 661 33.82 -1.28 12.90
C LYS A 661 34.84 -1.10 14.03
N SER A 662 35.40 0.09 14.14
CA SER A 662 36.13 0.57 15.32
C SER A 662 35.70 1.96 15.70
N ASP A 663 35.49 2.21 16.99
CA ASP A 663 35.33 3.58 17.50
C ASP A 663 36.64 4.36 17.41
N VAL A 664 36.54 5.68 17.15
CA VAL A 664 37.68 6.59 17.06
C VAL A 664 37.44 7.79 17.97
N SER A 665 38.38 8.06 18.88
CA SER A 665 38.29 9.25 19.74
C SER A 665 38.48 10.52 18.93
N ALA A 666 37.42 11.28 18.75
CA ALA A 666 37.49 12.53 17.99
C ALA A 666 38.32 13.61 18.70
N SER A 667 38.27 13.69 20.03
CA SER A 667 39.17 14.57 20.79
C SER A 667 40.65 14.25 20.53
N ALA A 668 40.98 12.96 20.36
CA ALA A 668 42.33 12.54 19.99
C ALA A 668 42.66 12.91 18.54
N VAL A 669 41.70 12.85 17.60
CA VAL A 669 41.86 13.32 16.21
C VAL A 669 42.04 14.84 16.12
N LEU A 670 41.33 15.62 16.94
CA LEU A 670 41.43 17.08 16.97
C LEU A 670 42.66 17.59 17.74
N GLY A 671 43.42 16.70 18.38
CA GLY A 671 44.63 17.05 19.13
C GLY A 671 44.34 17.82 20.42
N GLU A 672 43.13 17.67 20.97
CA GLU A 672 42.75 18.25 22.25
C GLU A 672 43.39 17.41 23.39
N GLU A 673 44.26 18.03 24.21
CA GLU A 673 44.81 17.31 25.36
C GLU A 673 43.65 16.93 26.30
N SER A 674 43.53 15.63 26.64
CA SER A 674 42.64 15.21 27.72
C SER A 674 43.06 15.95 28.99
N ASP A 675 42.25 16.89 29.46
CA ASP A 675 42.37 17.38 30.83
C ASP A 675 42.11 16.17 31.74
N GLY A 676 43.19 15.56 32.24
CA GLY A 676 43.13 14.32 32.98
C GLY A 676 42.20 14.44 34.20
N ASP A 677 41.18 13.60 34.26
CA ASP A 677 40.49 13.30 35.52
C ASP A 677 41.33 12.26 36.29
N GLU A 678 42.31 12.75 37.05
CA GLU A 678 42.83 12.00 38.19
C GLU A 678 41.85 12.12 39.37
N SER A 679 40.88 11.21 39.46
CA SER A 679 40.37 10.66 40.73
C SER A 679 39.48 9.42 40.48
N ALA A 680 39.63 8.26 41.11
CA ALA A 680 40.60 7.73 42.06
C ALA A 680 40.48 6.20 42.06
N ASP A 681 41.62 5.50 41.98
CA ASP A 681 41.75 4.16 42.58
C ASP A 681 42.01 4.34 44.08
N GLU A 682 41.02 4.07 44.92
CA GLU A 682 41.23 3.66 46.31
C GLU A 682 40.31 2.48 46.64
N GLY A 683 40.88 1.27 46.66
CA GLY A 683 40.25 0.12 47.30
C GLY A 683 40.23 0.25 48.83
N ALA A 684 39.12 -0.16 49.47
CA ALA A 684 39.10 -0.53 50.89
C ALA A 684 37.95 -1.50 51.22
N ASP A 685 38.33 -2.65 51.79
CA ASP A 685 37.48 -3.67 52.41
C ASP A 685 36.70 -3.19 53.67
N ALA A 686 35.54 -3.82 53.86
CA ALA A 686 34.96 -4.36 55.11
C ALA A 686 34.06 -3.53 56.06
N ASP A 687 32.96 -4.23 56.41
CA ASP A 687 32.16 -4.26 57.64
C ASP A 687 30.95 -3.30 57.82
N GLY A 688 29.76 -3.86 57.57
CA GLY A 688 28.71 -4.05 58.59
C GLY A 688 27.80 -2.87 58.95
N ASP A 689 26.52 -2.96 58.59
CA ASP A 689 25.48 -3.48 59.50
C ASP A 689 24.12 -3.54 58.81
N ALA A 690 23.39 -4.59 59.18
CA ALA A 690 22.03 -4.92 58.75
C ALA A 690 21.01 -3.89 59.21
N GLU A 691 19.95 -3.69 58.43
CA GLU A 691 18.57 -3.81 58.91
C GLU A 691 17.71 -4.30 57.73
N THR A 692 17.06 -5.43 57.97
CA THR A 692 16.03 -6.08 57.18
C THR A 692 14.74 -5.26 57.22
N ASP A 693 13.99 -5.22 56.13
CA ASP A 693 12.54 -5.39 56.21
C ASP A 693 12.04 -6.13 54.96
N ASP A 694 11.09 -7.00 55.24
CA ASP A 694 10.67 -8.20 54.54
C ASP A 694 9.32 -7.99 53.84
N ASP A 695 9.02 -8.90 52.90
CA ASP A 695 7.71 -9.28 52.37
C ASP A 695 6.90 -8.26 51.54
N THR A 696 6.63 -8.59 50.27
CA THR A 696 5.54 -9.53 49.93
C THR A 696 5.56 -9.95 48.45
N ASP A 697 5.49 -11.26 48.25
CA ASP A 697 5.07 -11.98 47.03
C ASP A 697 3.77 -11.43 46.41
N THR A 698 3.72 -11.40 45.07
CA THR A 698 2.60 -11.98 44.33
C THR A 698 3.07 -12.58 43.00
N ASP A 699 3.06 -13.91 43.01
CA ASP A 699 3.08 -14.87 41.91
C ASP A 699 1.79 -14.75 41.07
N VAL A 700 1.91 -14.56 39.76
CA VAL A 700 0.86 -14.90 38.78
C VAL A 700 1.54 -15.41 37.51
N GLY A 701 1.42 -16.72 37.27
CA GLY A 701 1.76 -17.35 36.00
C GLY A 701 0.60 -17.36 35.01
N ALA A 702 0.93 -17.51 33.74
CA ALA A 702 0.14 -18.09 32.66
C ALA A 702 1.14 -18.37 31.53
N ASP A 703 1.51 -19.64 31.32
CA ASP A 703 0.94 -20.53 30.30
C ASP A 703 1.47 -20.16 28.90
N GLY A 704 2.48 -20.92 28.48
CA GLY A 704 2.99 -20.90 27.12
C GLY A 704 2.10 -21.73 26.19
N ASP A 705 2.00 -21.26 24.95
CA ASP A 705 1.58 -22.05 23.81
C ASP A 705 2.68 -21.91 22.74
N ASP A 706 3.16 -23.06 22.30
CA ASP A 706 4.11 -23.24 21.20
C ASP A 706 3.42 -22.82 19.88
N ALA A 707 4.03 -21.88 19.14
CA ALA A 707 3.69 -21.59 17.75
C ALA A 707 4.81 -22.11 16.82
N ASP A 708 4.36 -22.88 15.83
CA ASP A 708 5.12 -23.57 14.77
C ASP A 708 5.44 -22.56 13.66
N PRO A 709 6.70 -22.38 13.19
CA PRO A 709 6.99 -21.51 12.06
C PRO A 709 7.08 -22.35 10.79
N ASP A 710 6.03 -22.35 9.97
CA ASP A 710 6.03 -22.97 8.66
C ASP A 710 5.16 -22.13 7.71
N ASP A 711 5.57 -20.88 7.45
CA ASP A 711 5.04 -20.06 6.35
C ASP A 711 6.09 -19.97 5.24
N GLY A 712 5.87 -20.81 4.22
CA GLY A 712 6.60 -20.79 2.97
C GLY A 712 6.18 -19.61 2.11
N LEU A 713 7.16 -18.79 1.74
CA LEU A 713 7.04 -17.70 0.78
C LEU A 713 6.82 -18.28 -0.65
N PRO A 714 5.79 -17.87 -1.40
CA PRO A 714 5.70 -18.14 -2.83
C PRO A 714 6.56 -17.14 -3.60
N GLY A 715 7.50 -17.66 -4.41
CA GLY A 715 8.34 -16.85 -5.29
C GLY A 715 7.58 -16.37 -6.54
N PHE A 716 7.82 -15.14 -6.94
CA PHE A 716 7.24 -14.54 -8.15
C PHE A 716 8.34 -13.95 -9.03
N GLY A 717 8.30 -14.31 -10.31
CA GLY A 717 9.31 -13.94 -11.32
C GLY A 717 8.92 -12.69 -12.12
N PRO A 718 9.84 -12.15 -12.93
CA PRO A 718 9.69 -10.86 -13.61
C PRO A 718 9.01 -11.03 -14.97
N LEU A 719 7.79 -10.51 -15.16
CA LEU A 719 7.18 -10.30 -16.49
C LEU A 719 5.93 -9.39 -16.53
N ALA A 720 5.76 -8.44 -15.61
CA ALA A 720 4.64 -7.48 -15.60
C ALA A 720 5.17 -6.03 -15.69
N ALA A 721 5.49 -5.55 -16.90
CA ALA A 721 6.01 -4.20 -17.12
C ALA A 721 5.39 -3.52 -18.35
N LEU A 722 4.14 -3.84 -18.71
CA LEU A 722 3.47 -3.20 -19.86
C LEU A 722 1.98 -2.87 -19.66
N GLY A 723 1.40 -3.12 -18.49
CA GLY A 723 0.00 -2.78 -18.19
C GLY A 723 -0.12 -1.63 -17.19
N GLY A 724 -0.45 -0.45 -17.68
CA GLY A 724 -1.30 0.50 -16.95
C GLY A 724 -0.70 1.37 -15.83
N GLY A 725 -0.27 0.82 -14.70
CA GLY A 725 -0.23 1.55 -13.41
C GLY A 725 0.95 2.50 -13.18
N ALA A 726 1.83 2.60 -14.16
CA ALA A 726 3.08 3.34 -14.07
C ALA A 726 2.90 4.77 -14.64
N ALA A 727 2.42 4.93 -15.86
CA ALA A 727 2.58 6.20 -16.55
C ALA A 727 1.81 7.41 -15.91
N GLY A 728 0.48 7.49 -15.91
CA GLY A 728 -0.28 8.69 -15.48
C GLY A 728 -0.15 9.36 -14.09
N THR A 729 0.23 8.65 -13.03
CA THR A 729 1.00 9.04 -11.84
C THR A 729 1.87 10.29 -12.10
N TYR A 730 2.67 10.40 -13.16
CA TYR A 730 3.50 11.60 -13.43
C TYR A 730 2.79 12.93 -13.65
N LEU A 731 1.53 12.86 -13.99
CA LEU A 731 0.89 13.99 -14.64
C LEU A 731 0.01 14.79 -13.68
N TYR A 732 -0.30 14.17 -12.54
CA TYR A 732 -1.07 14.77 -11.46
C TYR A 732 -0.48 16.02 -10.84
N ALA A 733 0.76 15.92 -10.35
CA ALA A 733 1.36 16.91 -9.49
C ALA A 733 2.17 17.90 -10.33
N ARG A 734 2.35 17.62 -11.63
CA ARG A 734 2.57 18.67 -12.63
C ARG A 734 1.40 19.67 -12.72
N GLN A 735 0.16 19.22 -12.54
CA GLN A 735 -1.01 20.12 -12.56
C GLN A 735 -1.18 20.90 -11.25
N GLN A 736 -0.82 20.32 -10.10
CA GLN A 736 -0.83 21.04 -8.81
C GLN A 736 0.27 22.11 -8.65
N SER A 737 1.43 21.96 -9.31
CA SER A 737 2.56 22.93 -9.23
C SER A 737 2.41 24.16 -10.15
N GLY A 738 1.31 24.25 -10.91
CA GLY A 738 1.14 25.14 -12.05
C GLY A 738 0.37 26.44 -11.86
N ASP A 739 0.50 27.19 -10.75
CA ASP A 739 0.01 28.59 -10.71
C ASP A 739 0.97 29.58 -10.03
N ASP A 740 2.05 29.95 -10.73
CA ASP A 740 2.56 31.33 -10.73
C ASP A 740 3.56 31.55 -11.88
N THR A 741 3.06 31.94 -13.07
CA THR A 741 3.64 32.98 -13.97
C THR A 741 3.13 32.89 -15.42
N ALA A 742 1.89 33.34 -15.67
CA ALA A 742 1.47 33.73 -17.02
C ALA A 742 0.56 34.95 -17.05
N SER A 743 0.90 36.00 -16.28
CA SER A 743 0.32 37.33 -16.49
C SER A 743 1.19 38.19 -17.43
N GLU A 744 0.51 38.87 -18.37
CA GLU A 744 0.98 39.96 -19.24
C GLU A 744 1.67 39.61 -20.58
N SER A 745 0.88 39.56 -21.68
CA SER A 745 1.18 40.40 -22.87
C SER A 745 -0.02 40.66 -23.81
N VAL A 746 -1.15 41.13 -23.29
CA VAL A 746 -2.12 41.83 -24.17
C VAL A 746 -1.61 43.25 -24.42
N ARG A 747 -1.02 43.45 -25.60
CA ARG A 747 -0.67 44.77 -26.14
C ARG A 747 -1.94 45.59 -26.39
N ASP A 748 -2.27 46.46 -25.45
CA ASP A 748 -3.14 47.61 -25.70
C ASP A 748 -2.31 48.76 -26.30
N ASP A 749 -2.47 48.94 -27.61
CA ASP A 749 -2.00 50.11 -28.36
C ASP A 749 -3.23 50.91 -28.80
N ASP A 750 -3.76 51.77 -27.93
CA ASP A 750 -4.46 52.98 -28.39
C ASP A 750 -4.67 54.05 -27.28
N ARG A 751 -3.96 55.18 -27.47
CA ARG A 751 -4.37 56.59 -27.22
C ARG A 751 -3.97 57.31 -25.92
N ASN A 752 -2.87 58.06 -26.06
CA ASN A 752 -2.78 59.53 -25.94
C ASN A 752 -3.50 60.23 -24.75
N ALA A 753 -2.72 60.66 -23.75
CA ALA A 753 -2.40 62.07 -23.44
C ALA A 753 -1.76 62.24 -22.05
#